data_AF-A0A7S3Y8J7-F1
#
_entry.id   AF-A0A7S3Y8J7-F1
#
_cell.length_a   1.000
_cell.length_b   1.000
_cell.length_c   1.000
_cell.angle_alpha   90.00
_cell.angle_beta   90.00
_cell.angle_gamma   90.00
#
_symmetry.space_group_name_H-M   'P 1'
#
loop_
_entity.id
_entity.type
_entity.pdbx_description
1 polymer ?
#
loop_
_entity_poly.entity_id
_entity_poly.type
_entity_poly.pdbx_seq_one_letter_code
_entity_poly.pdbx_strand_id
1 'polypeptide(L)'
;MSCLVAITSSVGVSKGRSVDNADILKEAGFEILDTRETSLTKDVAEIFCDGKDHKIADYTSGPVAALLIRQVNGFKKFEKLAADFDHVYATPDEVCFLKVSRKLFPKPSSFERIVVIMKPGYNPDDYKLATELLISEDFVKILDQSVKISKEQEARIGCSNLTGGASQVMVFERMDAVDLAKIHCDMLENVFVSPSNESAAVIIDVLLSDGLPSERTLALIKPNAFADREKILSVIQAYKFEVIIQDVLRLSKSRAAEFYAEHKVSHPLVIFVIRPLESGPLQGKPFFGGLTEFMSSGPIMALVLQKPSAIKSWRTLIGPTNSIKARELKPQSLRARWGIDGTKNAFHGSDSFASSCRETDFFFPSLNAPRLNDPEEYAKASLNSLDVSLNDVLQKGLTKLCRAKPVGLDAIEWLGRWLIENNPARPSVEQPAPAEITATEIVVEEDGEEDDVRTLAARVKCSKVRIIAVLGPEGSRVEETTKQLARKHGVERISIPEMLQGAAKTAAKQVSEPLAEALAAGRSAPTDLMQYLLNNAIGAYLDTNPRKESPILLSSFPQNLDQALTFSACIGEPAVFLSFEGEAEEFESAAREEAKKAGTPEGTVERRLRRFKEEGMPVIAHYKKFSKVCTIRDRGDIEGVLEAVVAHAEL
;
A
#
# COMPACT_ATOMS: atom_id res chain seq x y z
N MET A 1 -27.07 39.42 19.04
CA MET A 1 -26.35 40.30 18.07
C MET A 1 -26.19 39.51 16.79
N SER A 2 -26.37 40.14 15.63
CA SER A 2 -26.21 39.50 14.32
C SER A 2 -24.92 39.99 13.66
N CYS A 3 -24.23 39.08 12.97
CA CYS A 3 -23.09 39.43 12.12
C CYS A 3 -23.53 39.53 10.65
N LEU A 4 -22.87 40.40 9.88
CA LEU A 4 -23.07 40.55 8.45
C LEU A 4 -21.72 40.65 7.75
N VAL A 5 -21.71 40.40 6.43
CA VAL A 5 -20.61 40.83 5.57
C VAL A 5 -21.09 41.99 4.72
N ALA A 6 -20.45 43.15 4.86
CA ALA A 6 -20.67 44.32 4.01
C ALA A 6 -19.56 44.38 2.95
N ILE A 7 -19.93 44.45 1.66
CA ILE A 7 -19.01 44.44 0.53
C ILE A 7 -19.14 45.74 -0.25
N THR A 8 -18.02 46.45 -0.38
CA THR A 8 -17.85 47.57 -1.30
C THR A 8 -17.51 47.03 -2.67
N SER A 9 -18.29 47.36 -3.70
CA SER A 9 -18.06 46.91 -5.07
C SER A 9 -16.73 47.42 -5.64
N SER A 10 -16.26 46.82 -6.74
CA SER A 10 -14.99 47.22 -7.38
C SER A 10 -15.00 48.68 -7.82
N VAL A 11 -16.17 49.16 -8.25
CA VAL A 11 -16.39 50.57 -8.59
C VAL A 11 -16.27 51.44 -7.34
N GLY A 12 -16.85 51.04 -6.21
CA GLY A 12 -16.71 51.76 -4.94
C GLY A 12 -15.27 51.83 -4.44
N VAL A 13 -14.54 50.71 -4.50
CA VAL A 13 -13.13 50.65 -4.09
C VAL A 13 -12.27 51.57 -4.95
N SER A 14 -12.43 51.55 -6.28
CA SER A 14 -11.69 52.46 -7.18
C SER A 14 -11.98 53.95 -6.95
N LYS A 15 -13.14 54.26 -6.34
CA LYS A 15 -13.53 55.62 -5.93
C LYS A 15 -13.12 55.97 -4.49
N GLY A 16 -12.40 55.10 -3.78
CA GLY A 16 -11.96 55.33 -2.39
C GLY A 16 -13.06 55.18 -1.33
N ARG A 17 -14.22 54.63 -1.68
CA ARG A 17 -15.39 54.54 -0.78
C ARG A 17 -15.26 53.54 0.36
N SER A 18 -14.26 52.64 0.30
CA SER A 18 -14.09 51.60 1.32
C SER A 18 -13.86 52.18 2.72
N VAL A 19 -13.08 53.27 2.81
CA VAL A 19 -12.79 53.95 4.08
C VAL A 19 -14.03 54.71 4.58
N ASP A 20 -14.64 55.52 3.71
CA ASP A 20 -15.86 56.29 4.00
C ASP A 20 -16.96 55.40 4.58
N ASN A 21 -17.24 54.28 3.91
CA ASN A 21 -18.30 53.36 4.32
C ASN A 21 -17.98 52.63 5.63
N ALA A 22 -16.71 52.34 5.91
CA ALA A 22 -16.29 51.77 7.18
C ALA A 22 -16.53 52.75 8.34
N ASP A 23 -16.30 54.04 8.13
CA ASP A 23 -16.51 55.07 9.15
C ASP A 23 -18.01 55.32 9.38
N ILE A 24 -18.84 55.37 8.33
CA ILE A 24 -20.32 55.43 8.45
C ILE A 24 -20.84 54.26 9.29
N LEU A 25 -20.32 53.04 9.08
CA LEU A 25 -20.71 51.86 9.86
C LEU A 25 -20.35 52.00 11.34
N LYS A 26 -19.15 52.50 11.66
CA LYS A 26 -18.73 52.74 13.06
C LYS A 26 -19.60 53.81 13.73
N GLU A 27 -19.90 54.91 13.04
CA GLU A 27 -20.77 55.98 13.55
C GLU A 27 -22.18 55.49 13.81
N ALA A 28 -22.69 54.59 12.94
CA ALA A 28 -23.94 53.88 13.15
C ALA A 28 -23.85 52.79 14.25
N GLY A 29 -22.73 52.67 14.95
CA GLY A 29 -22.49 51.78 16.08
C GLY A 29 -22.24 50.32 15.69
N PHE A 30 -21.97 50.01 14.42
CA PHE A 30 -21.50 48.68 14.04
C PHE A 30 -20.07 48.47 14.49
N GLU A 31 -19.80 47.31 15.04
CA GLU A 31 -18.45 46.87 15.36
C GLU A 31 -17.86 46.17 14.13
N ILE A 32 -16.69 46.61 13.66
CA ILE A 32 -15.94 45.95 12.59
C ILE A 32 -15.04 44.89 13.23
N LEU A 33 -15.30 43.62 12.90
CA LEU A 33 -14.58 42.46 13.43
C LEU A 33 -13.35 42.11 12.58
N ASP A 34 -13.47 42.24 11.25
CA ASP A 34 -12.41 41.91 10.29
C ASP A 34 -12.61 42.70 8.98
N THR A 35 -11.54 42.90 8.22
CA THR A 35 -11.52 43.65 6.96
C THR A 35 -10.64 42.94 5.94
N ARG A 36 -11.13 42.80 4.70
CA ARG A 36 -10.38 42.13 3.64
C ARG A 36 -10.61 42.79 2.29
N GLU A 37 -9.53 43.03 1.57
CA GLU A 37 -9.57 43.39 0.15
C GLU A 37 -9.26 42.15 -0.70
N THR A 38 -10.12 41.84 -1.66
CA THR A 38 -10.02 40.61 -2.48
C THR A 38 -10.85 40.74 -3.76
N SER A 39 -10.69 39.85 -4.72
CA SER A 39 -11.63 39.72 -5.85
C SER A 39 -12.66 38.63 -5.56
N LEU A 40 -13.93 38.84 -5.93
CA LEU A 40 -14.95 37.80 -5.84
C LEU A 40 -14.96 36.94 -7.10
N THR A 41 -15.10 35.63 -6.91
CA THR A 41 -15.42 34.72 -8.00
C THR A 41 -16.92 34.80 -8.32
N LYS A 42 -17.29 34.38 -9.54
CA LYS A 42 -18.67 34.50 -10.04
C LYS A 42 -19.69 33.82 -9.13
N ASP A 43 -19.36 32.65 -8.60
CA ASP A 43 -20.20 31.90 -7.65
C ASP A 43 -20.43 32.65 -6.33
N VAL A 44 -19.47 33.43 -5.85
CA VAL A 44 -19.63 34.22 -4.62
C VAL A 44 -20.47 35.46 -4.90
N ALA A 45 -20.21 36.11 -6.02
CA ALA A 45 -21.00 37.25 -6.46
C ALA A 45 -22.46 36.84 -6.74
N GLU A 46 -22.71 35.64 -7.28
CA GLU A 46 -24.06 35.10 -7.47
C GLU A 46 -24.79 34.92 -6.13
N ILE A 47 -24.15 34.31 -5.12
CA ILE A 47 -24.74 34.15 -3.78
C ILE A 47 -25.12 35.50 -3.16
N PHE A 48 -24.30 36.52 -3.40
CA PHE A 48 -24.47 37.84 -2.82
C PHE A 48 -25.48 38.72 -3.57
N CYS A 49 -25.52 38.60 -4.91
CA CYS A 49 -26.41 39.38 -5.77
C CYS A 49 -27.78 38.74 -5.97
N ASP A 50 -28.00 37.51 -5.50
CA ASP A 50 -29.26 36.79 -5.68
C ASP A 50 -30.47 37.60 -5.16
N GLY A 51 -31.46 37.79 -6.02
CA GLY A 51 -32.66 38.57 -5.72
C GLY A 51 -32.50 40.10 -5.64
N LYS A 52 -31.36 40.68 -6.04
CA LYS A 52 -31.15 42.15 -6.06
C LYS A 52 -30.81 42.68 -7.46
N ASP A 53 -31.11 43.97 -7.72
CA ASP A 53 -30.83 44.68 -8.99
C ASP A 53 -29.33 44.95 -9.25
N HIS A 54 -28.44 44.13 -8.69
CA HIS A 54 -27.01 44.35 -8.72
C HIS A 54 -26.37 43.61 -9.89
N LYS A 55 -25.43 44.25 -10.58
CA LYS A 55 -24.67 43.57 -11.64
C LYS A 55 -23.54 42.77 -11.02
N ILE A 56 -23.54 41.46 -11.25
CA ILE A 56 -22.45 40.54 -10.85
C ILE A 56 -21.07 41.09 -11.29
N ALA A 57 -21.01 41.72 -12.46
CA ALA A 57 -19.79 42.32 -13.01
C ALA A 57 -19.15 43.39 -12.09
N ASP A 58 -19.95 44.11 -11.28
CA ASP A 58 -19.43 45.16 -10.40
C ASP A 58 -18.57 44.58 -9.25
N TYR A 59 -18.70 43.29 -8.98
CA TYR A 59 -17.99 42.59 -7.90
C TYR A 59 -16.91 41.63 -8.40
N THR A 60 -16.94 41.27 -9.68
CA THR A 60 -15.99 40.33 -10.30
C THR A 60 -14.96 41.00 -11.20
N SER A 61 -15.16 42.27 -11.58
CA SER A 61 -14.28 43.01 -12.49
C SER A 61 -13.02 43.57 -11.85
N GLY A 62 -12.92 43.59 -10.52
CA GLY A 62 -11.78 44.16 -9.80
C GLY A 62 -11.74 43.78 -8.32
N PRO A 63 -10.90 44.46 -7.51
CA PRO A 63 -10.85 44.25 -6.07
C PRO A 63 -12.08 44.86 -5.39
N VAL A 64 -12.67 44.12 -4.47
CA VAL A 64 -13.74 44.53 -3.56
C VAL A 64 -13.19 44.64 -2.14
N ALA A 65 -13.82 45.48 -1.30
CA ALA A 65 -13.50 45.59 0.12
C ALA A 65 -14.64 44.99 0.95
N ALA A 66 -14.38 43.88 1.64
CA ALA A 66 -15.33 43.20 2.51
C ALA A 66 -15.04 43.54 3.98
N LEU A 67 -16.10 43.80 4.74
CA LEU A 67 -16.08 44.06 6.18
C LEU A 67 -16.95 43.02 6.89
N LEU A 68 -16.39 42.33 7.87
CA LEU A 68 -17.15 41.50 8.79
C LEU A 68 -17.63 42.40 9.94
N ILE A 69 -18.93 42.59 10.08
CA ILE A 69 -19.51 43.57 11.02
C ILE A 69 -20.51 42.92 11.99
N ARG A 70 -20.62 43.45 13.20
CA ARG A 70 -21.50 42.96 14.27
C ARG A 70 -22.36 44.07 14.86
N GLN A 71 -23.65 43.79 15.06
CA GLN A 71 -24.61 44.73 15.65
C GLN A 71 -25.88 44.02 16.18
N VAL A 72 -26.56 44.60 17.18
CA VAL A 72 -27.92 44.18 17.59
C VAL A 72 -28.92 44.52 16.48
N ASN A 73 -29.67 43.52 15.99
CA ASN A 73 -30.58 43.67 14.85
C ASN A 73 -29.89 44.25 13.60
N GLY A 74 -28.65 43.84 13.35
CA GLY A 74 -27.77 44.40 12.33
C GLY A 74 -28.36 44.41 10.92
N PHE A 75 -29.05 43.35 10.48
CA PHE A 75 -29.73 43.32 9.17
C PHE A 75 -30.72 44.47 9.01
N LYS A 76 -31.70 44.58 9.92
CA LYS A 76 -32.70 45.66 9.91
C LYS A 76 -32.08 47.05 10.06
N LYS A 77 -30.99 47.16 10.83
CA LYS A 77 -30.29 48.44 11.03
C LYS A 77 -29.53 48.85 9.77
N PHE A 78 -28.87 47.90 9.12
CA PHE A 78 -28.14 48.13 7.88
C PHE A 78 -29.10 48.54 6.75
N GLU A 79 -30.24 47.86 6.60
CA GLU A 79 -31.26 48.23 5.61
C GLU A 79 -31.77 49.67 5.77
N LYS A 80 -31.92 50.16 7.00
CA LYS A 80 -32.31 51.55 7.26
C LYS A 80 -31.23 52.57 6.84
N LEU A 81 -29.97 52.15 6.82
CA LEU A 81 -28.82 52.97 6.43
C LEU A 81 -28.45 52.78 4.96
N ALA A 82 -29.17 51.93 4.22
CA ALA A 82 -28.85 51.60 2.83
C ALA A 82 -28.79 52.82 1.90
N ALA A 83 -29.54 53.88 2.22
CA ALA A 83 -29.52 55.14 1.46
C ALA A 83 -28.25 55.98 1.70
N ASP A 84 -27.55 55.77 2.81
CA ASP A 84 -26.35 56.52 3.20
C ASP A 84 -25.07 55.89 2.60
N PHE A 85 -25.17 54.67 2.09
CA PHE A 85 -24.05 53.93 1.52
C PHE A 85 -23.93 54.10 0.00
N ASP A 86 -22.72 54.39 -0.47
CA ASP A 86 -22.38 54.40 -1.89
C ASP A 86 -21.60 53.13 -2.23
N HIS A 87 -22.13 52.31 -3.14
CA HIS A 87 -21.52 51.07 -3.61
C HIS A 87 -21.26 49.98 -2.55
N VAL A 88 -21.93 50.01 -1.38
CA VAL A 88 -21.81 48.99 -0.33
C VAL A 88 -23.11 48.28 -0.08
N TYR A 89 -23.02 46.96 0.05
CA TYR A 89 -24.16 46.11 0.32
C TYR A 89 -23.82 45.08 1.39
N ALA A 90 -24.80 44.69 2.19
CA ALA A 90 -24.65 43.62 3.17
C ALA A 90 -25.40 42.37 2.75
N THR A 91 -24.91 41.23 3.24
CA THR A 91 -25.61 39.95 3.16
C THR A 91 -27.03 40.09 3.73
N PRO A 92 -28.08 39.62 3.03
CA PRO A 92 -29.49 39.89 3.38
C PRO A 92 -30.01 39.05 4.55
N ASP A 93 -29.46 37.87 4.76
CA ASP A 93 -29.88 36.93 5.79
C ASP A 93 -28.69 36.14 6.36
N GLU A 94 -28.96 35.33 7.37
CA GLU A 94 -27.95 34.53 8.08
C GLU A 94 -27.32 33.45 7.17
N VAL A 95 -28.06 32.90 6.21
CA VAL A 95 -27.57 31.88 5.28
C VAL A 95 -26.57 32.48 4.29
N CYS A 96 -26.91 33.62 3.68
CA CYS A 96 -26.03 34.35 2.79
C CYS A 96 -24.80 34.87 3.56
N PHE A 97 -25.00 35.37 4.78
CA PHE A 97 -23.91 35.73 5.69
C PHE A 97 -22.92 34.58 5.88
N LEU A 98 -23.37 33.39 6.25
CA LEU A 98 -22.50 32.24 6.47
C LEU A 98 -21.77 31.81 5.19
N LYS A 99 -22.45 31.78 4.04
CA LYS A 99 -21.85 31.41 2.74
C LYS A 99 -20.74 32.37 2.32
N VAL A 100 -21.01 33.68 2.41
CA VAL A 100 -20.06 34.72 2.00
C VAL A 100 -18.93 34.86 3.01
N SER A 101 -19.24 34.88 4.31
CA SER A 101 -18.23 35.01 5.36
C SER A 101 -17.24 33.85 5.37
N ARG A 102 -17.66 32.61 5.08
CA ARG A 102 -16.72 31.48 5.00
C ARG A 102 -15.66 31.64 3.91
N LYS A 103 -16.04 32.22 2.77
CA LYS A 103 -15.12 32.41 1.64
C LYS A 103 -14.22 33.63 1.85
N LEU A 104 -14.77 34.70 2.43
CA LEU A 104 -14.06 35.97 2.60
C LEU A 104 -13.35 36.10 3.94
N PHE A 105 -13.78 35.39 4.98
CA PHE A 105 -13.21 35.41 6.33
C PHE A 105 -13.11 33.98 6.89
N PRO A 106 -12.29 33.12 6.28
CA PRO A 106 -12.15 31.75 6.74
C PRO A 106 -11.62 31.74 8.17
N LYS A 107 -12.40 31.17 9.09
CA LYS A 107 -11.96 30.93 10.47
C LYS A 107 -10.88 29.85 10.49
N PRO A 108 -10.06 29.78 11.56
CA PRO A 108 -9.20 28.62 11.78
C PRO A 108 -10.07 27.37 11.80
N SER A 109 -9.83 26.45 10.87
CA SER A 109 -10.72 25.31 10.72
C SER A 109 -10.69 24.42 11.96
N SER A 110 -11.85 24.13 12.52
CA SER A 110 -12.03 23.20 13.64
C SER A 110 -12.65 21.91 13.16
N PHE A 111 -12.14 20.79 13.68
CA PHE A 111 -12.80 19.52 13.50
C PHE A 111 -14.06 19.46 14.35
N GLU A 112 -15.21 19.29 13.71
CA GLU A 112 -16.52 19.42 14.33
C GLU A 112 -17.41 18.22 14.02
N ARG A 113 -18.34 17.97 14.94
CA ARG A 113 -19.41 17.00 14.81
C ARG A 113 -20.74 17.71 14.90
N ILE A 114 -21.69 17.22 14.11
CA ILE A 114 -23.09 17.65 14.15
C ILE A 114 -23.99 16.44 14.39
N VAL A 115 -25.15 16.70 14.98
CA VAL A 115 -26.27 15.75 15.02
C VAL A 115 -27.41 16.32 14.19
N VAL A 116 -27.92 15.52 13.27
CA VAL A 116 -29.11 15.79 12.48
C VAL A 116 -30.20 14.83 12.93
N ILE A 117 -31.32 15.35 13.41
CA ILE A 117 -32.47 14.57 13.88
C ILE A 117 -33.64 14.86 12.94
N MET A 118 -34.07 13.83 12.20
CA MET A 118 -35.35 13.85 11.52
C MET A 118 -36.44 13.55 12.55
N LYS A 119 -37.31 14.52 12.80
CA LYS A 119 -38.36 14.44 13.83
C LYS A 119 -39.42 13.38 13.44
N PRO A 120 -40.21 12.86 14.40
CA PRO A 120 -41.25 11.88 14.09
C PRO A 120 -42.21 12.40 13.00
N GLY A 121 -42.47 11.56 11.99
CA GLY A 121 -43.32 11.95 10.85
C GLY A 121 -42.59 12.70 9.73
N TYR A 122 -41.24 12.72 9.73
CA TYR A 122 -40.46 13.28 8.62
C TYR A 122 -40.78 12.63 7.27
N ASN A 123 -40.64 13.39 6.20
CA ASN A 123 -40.75 12.86 4.84
C ASN A 123 -39.49 12.05 4.49
N PRO A 124 -39.59 10.77 4.05
CA PRO A 124 -38.44 9.98 3.62
C PRO A 124 -37.57 10.64 2.54
N ASP A 125 -38.17 11.47 1.67
CA ASP A 125 -37.42 12.22 0.65
C ASP A 125 -36.54 13.30 1.26
N ASP A 126 -36.98 13.98 2.33
CA ASP A 126 -36.18 14.99 3.03
C ASP A 126 -34.99 14.35 3.74
N TYR A 127 -35.17 13.14 4.31
CA TYR A 127 -34.06 12.39 4.89
C TYR A 127 -33.01 12.02 3.84
N LYS A 128 -33.46 11.57 2.66
CA LYS A 128 -32.58 11.23 1.55
C LYS A 128 -31.84 12.48 1.06
N LEU A 129 -32.56 13.59 0.88
CA LEU A 129 -32.00 14.86 0.44
C LEU A 129 -30.99 15.41 1.45
N ALA A 130 -31.30 15.41 2.75
CA ALA A 130 -30.36 15.80 3.81
C ALA A 130 -29.06 15.00 3.73
N THR A 131 -29.18 13.69 3.58
CA THR A 131 -28.04 12.78 3.52
C THR A 131 -27.20 13.04 2.26
N GLU A 132 -27.83 13.21 1.10
CA GLU A 132 -27.14 13.47 -0.17
C GLU A 132 -26.44 14.83 -0.17
N LEU A 133 -27.10 15.89 0.33
CA LEU A 133 -26.52 17.22 0.45
C LEU A 133 -25.27 17.19 1.33
N LEU A 134 -25.36 16.64 2.54
CA LEU A 134 -24.23 16.58 3.45
C LEU A 134 -23.08 15.71 2.88
N ILE A 135 -23.38 14.57 2.25
CA ILE A 135 -22.34 13.70 1.66
C ILE A 135 -21.66 14.36 0.46
N SER A 136 -22.40 15.06 -0.41
CA SER A 136 -21.81 15.80 -1.54
C SER A 136 -20.82 16.88 -1.09
N GLU A 137 -21.02 17.34 0.14
CA GLU A 137 -20.20 18.30 0.88
C GLU A 137 -19.17 17.62 1.80
N ASP A 138 -18.72 16.41 1.50
CA ASP A 138 -17.68 15.67 2.23
C ASP A 138 -17.96 15.41 3.73
N PHE A 139 -19.20 15.55 4.19
CA PHE A 139 -19.52 15.14 5.55
C PHE A 139 -19.40 13.62 5.65
N VAL A 140 -18.71 13.18 6.70
CA VAL A 140 -18.61 11.76 6.99
C VAL A 140 -19.75 11.39 7.93
N LYS A 141 -20.72 10.65 7.43
CA LYS A 141 -21.77 10.03 8.26
C LYS A 141 -21.16 8.96 9.15
N ILE A 142 -21.25 9.16 10.46
CA ILE A 142 -20.70 8.31 11.53
C ILE A 142 -21.76 7.34 12.05
N LEU A 143 -22.97 7.84 12.24
CA LEU A 143 -24.09 7.09 12.77
C LEU A 143 -25.35 7.44 11.99
N ASP A 144 -26.23 6.46 11.87
CA ASP A 144 -27.53 6.59 11.26
C ASP A 144 -28.47 5.54 11.85
N GLN A 145 -29.33 5.96 12.78
CA GLN A 145 -30.19 5.02 13.52
C GLN A 145 -31.54 5.62 13.89
N SER A 146 -32.53 4.73 14.01
CA SER A 146 -33.86 5.08 14.50
C SER A 146 -33.88 5.01 16.03
N VAL A 147 -34.29 6.10 16.68
CA VAL A 147 -34.29 6.23 18.14
C VAL A 147 -35.66 6.72 18.62
N LYS A 148 -36.21 6.07 19.65
CA LYS A 148 -37.36 6.59 20.40
C LYS A 148 -36.86 7.52 21.50
N ILE A 149 -37.19 8.80 21.40
CA ILE A 149 -36.72 9.83 22.33
C ILE A 149 -37.79 10.04 23.41
N SER A 150 -37.38 9.91 24.69
CA SER A 150 -38.25 10.17 25.85
C SER A 150 -38.44 11.67 26.10
N LYS A 151 -39.42 12.05 26.92
CA LYS A 151 -39.65 13.45 27.30
C LYS A 151 -38.47 14.04 28.07
N GLU A 152 -37.82 13.24 28.90
CA GLU A 152 -36.63 13.62 29.64
C GLU A 152 -35.45 13.88 28.69
N GLN A 153 -35.26 13.03 27.67
CA GLN A 153 -34.23 13.24 26.64
C GLN A 153 -34.54 14.47 25.77
N GLU A 154 -35.80 14.66 25.37
CA GLU A 154 -36.25 15.84 24.61
C GLU A 154 -35.90 17.15 25.33
N ALA A 155 -36.19 17.22 26.64
CA ALA A 155 -35.87 18.37 27.47
C ALA A 155 -34.36 18.64 27.56
N ARG A 156 -33.53 17.58 27.64
CA ARG A 156 -32.06 17.70 27.67
C ARG A 156 -31.47 18.11 26.32
N ILE A 157 -32.07 17.70 25.21
CA ILE A 157 -31.66 18.09 23.85
C ILE A 157 -32.00 19.57 23.59
N GLY A 158 -33.07 20.07 24.21
CA GLY A 158 -33.54 21.46 24.01
C GLY A 158 -34.28 21.65 22.69
N CYS A 159 -34.89 20.60 22.14
CA CYS A 159 -35.69 20.65 20.93
C CYS A 159 -37.06 20.02 21.17
N SER A 160 -38.14 20.71 20.82
CA SER A 160 -39.50 20.18 20.94
C SER A 160 -39.91 19.27 19.78
N ASN A 161 -40.97 18.49 20.02
CA ASN A 161 -41.60 17.58 19.05
C ASN A 161 -40.68 16.42 18.62
N LEU A 162 -39.93 15.87 19.57
CA LEU A 162 -39.16 14.63 19.38
C LEU A 162 -39.89 13.41 19.96
N THR A 163 -40.86 13.66 20.85
CA THR A 163 -41.73 12.69 21.48
C THR A 163 -43.01 12.50 20.64
N GLY A 164 -43.32 11.25 20.26
CA GLY A 164 -44.49 10.95 19.42
C GLY A 164 -44.27 9.83 18.39
N GLY A 165 -43.02 9.43 18.18
CA GLY A 165 -42.65 8.33 17.30
C GLY A 165 -41.15 8.08 17.34
N ALA A 166 -40.66 7.25 16.42
CA ALA A 166 -39.22 7.10 16.24
C ALA A 166 -38.68 8.27 15.42
N SER A 167 -37.60 8.89 15.91
CA SER A 167 -36.82 9.89 15.17
C SER A 167 -35.65 9.21 14.47
N GLN A 168 -35.25 9.71 13.30
CA GLN A 168 -34.01 9.25 12.67
C GLN A 168 -32.87 10.16 13.11
N VAL A 169 -31.88 9.59 13.79
CA VAL A 169 -30.73 10.32 14.33
C VAL A 169 -29.50 10.00 13.50
N MET A 170 -28.92 11.03 12.89
CA MET A 170 -27.69 10.94 12.13
C MET A 170 -26.59 11.77 12.79
N VAL A 171 -25.39 11.24 12.82
CA VAL A 171 -24.20 11.94 13.31
C VAL A 171 -23.25 12.12 12.13
N PHE A 172 -22.81 13.34 11.89
CA PHE A 172 -21.82 13.63 10.85
C PHE A 172 -20.64 14.41 11.39
N GLU A 173 -19.49 14.28 10.73
CA GLU A 173 -18.29 15.02 11.07
C GLU A 173 -17.61 15.61 9.84
N ARG A 174 -17.01 16.79 10.01
CA ARG A 174 -16.26 17.54 8.97
C ARG A 174 -15.43 18.64 9.66
N MET A 175 -14.44 19.17 8.95
CA MET A 175 -13.90 20.49 9.30
C MET A 175 -14.95 21.58 9.03
N ASP A 176 -15.25 22.40 10.04
CA ASP A 176 -16.24 23.48 9.99
C ASP A 176 -17.63 22.95 9.59
N ALA A 177 -18.06 21.90 10.29
CA ALA A 177 -19.27 21.13 10.04
C ALA A 177 -20.54 21.91 10.41
N VAL A 178 -20.53 22.61 11.55
CA VAL A 178 -21.74 23.18 12.17
C VAL A 178 -22.42 24.19 11.25
N ASP A 179 -21.65 25.15 10.74
CA ASP A 179 -22.21 26.25 9.94
C ASP A 179 -22.75 25.76 8.59
N LEU A 180 -22.08 24.80 7.95
CA LEU A 180 -22.51 24.30 6.65
C LEU A 180 -23.71 23.36 6.74
N ALA A 181 -23.76 22.53 7.79
CA ALA A 181 -24.90 21.64 8.00
C ALA A 181 -26.20 22.42 8.19
N LYS A 182 -26.15 23.52 8.94
CA LYS A 182 -27.28 24.43 9.08
C LYS A 182 -27.75 24.94 7.72
N ILE A 183 -26.83 25.43 6.89
CA ILE A 183 -27.15 25.93 5.53
C ILE A 183 -27.87 24.87 4.68
N HIS A 184 -27.38 23.63 4.67
CA HIS A 184 -27.96 22.59 3.82
C HIS A 184 -29.29 22.04 4.34
N CYS A 185 -29.48 22.00 5.66
CA CYS A 185 -30.68 21.44 6.27
C CYS A 185 -31.77 22.48 6.58
N ASP A 186 -31.48 23.78 6.49
CA ASP A 186 -32.45 24.86 6.77
C ASP A 186 -33.70 24.79 5.88
N MET A 187 -33.53 24.31 4.65
CA MET A 187 -34.61 24.17 3.67
C MET A 187 -35.53 22.97 3.93
N LEU A 188 -35.23 22.14 4.93
CA LEU A 188 -35.93 20.87 5.17
C LEU A 188 -36.92 21.01 6.34
N GLU A 189 -38.12 20.47 6.14
CA GLU A 189 -39.14 20.45 7.18
C GLU A 189 -38.90 19.31 8.18
N ASN A 190 -39.27 19.52 9.45
CA ASN A 190 -39.16 18.51 10.50
C ASN A 190 -37.73 17.97 10.71
N VAL A 191 -36.72 18.80 10.45
CA VAL A 191 -35.31 18.50 10.74
C VAL A 191 -34.81 19.38 11.88
N PHE A 192 -34.01 18.79 12.76
CA PHE A 192 -33.23 19.52 13.75
C PHE A 192 -31.75 19.28 13.51
N VAL A 193 -30.95 20.36 13.51
CA VAL A 193 -29.49 20.29 13.44
C VAL A 193 -28.91 20.87 14.72
N SER A 194 -27.98 20.16 15.34
CA SER A 194 -27.30 20.63 16.55
C SER A 194 -26.68 22.03 16.34
N PRO A 195 -26.94 23.01 17.22
CA PRO A 195 -26.50 24.39 17.03
C PRO A 195 -25.00 24.61 17.18
N SER A 196 -24.28 23.70 17.86
CA SER A 196 -22.82 23.77 18.03
C SER A 196 -22.23 22.37 18.19
N ASN A 197 -20.91 22.26 18.11
CA ASN A 197 -20.17 21.02 18.34
C ASN A 197 -20.33 20.50 19.78
N GLU A 198 -20.43 21.41 20.76
CA GLU A 198 -20.69 21.08 22.18
C GLU A 198 -22.10 20.54 22.36
N SER A 199 -23.09 21.17 21.72
CA SER A 199 -24.46 20.66 21.73
C SER A 199 -24.55 19.28 21.07
N ALA A 200 -23.85 19.05 19.96
CA ALA A 200 -23.77 17.74 19.33
C ALA A 200 -23.21 16.67 20.29
N ALA A 201 -22.15 17.00 21.05
CA ALA A 201 -21.58 16.09 22.03
C ALA A 201 -22.57 15.75 23.16
N VAL A 202 -23.32 16.73 23.67
CA VAL A 202 -24.37 16.50 24.68
C VAL A 202 -25.49 15.63 24.12
N ILE A 203 -25.94 15.87 22.89
CA ILE A 203 -27.00 15.08 22.26
C ILE A 203 -26.55 13.63 22.07
N ILE A 204 -25.30 13.42 21.65
CA ILE A 204 -24.70 12.09 21.53
C ILE A 204 -24.71 11.38 22.88
N ASP A 205 -24.26 12.02 23.96
CA ASP A 205 -24.28 11.45 25.32
C ASP A 205 -25.71 11.11 25.80
N VAL A 206 -26.68 11.98 25.49
CA VAL A 206 -28.09 11.79 25.87
C VAL A 206 -28.75 10.62 25.12
N LEU A 207 -28.40 10.43 23.85
CA LEU A 207 -29.04 9.46 22.97
C LEU A 207 -28.28 8.14 22.85
N LEU A 208 -26.97 8.13 23.09
CA LEU A 208 -26.06 7.00 22.90
C LEU A 208 -25.29 6.73 24.20
N SER A 209 -25.89 5.97 25.11
CA SER A 209 -25.28 5.61 26.39
C SER A 209 -23.95 4.85 26.23
N ASP A 210 -23.80 4.07 25.16
CA ASP A 210 -22.60 3.28 24.87
C ASP A 210 -21.55 4.08 24.07
N GLY A 211 -21.84 5.35 23.75
CA GLY A 211 -21.01 6.20 22.91
C GLY A 211 -21.08 5.85 21.43
N LEU A 212 -20.18 6.45 20.64
CA LEU A 212 -20.06 6.17 19.21
C LEU A 212 -19.21 4.91 18.97
N PRO A 213 -19.59 4.04 18.01
CA PRO A 213 -18.84 2.83 17.71
C PRO A 213 -17.44 3.20 17.21
N SER A 214 -16.41 2.65 17.85
CA SER A 214 -15.02 2.85 17.44
C SER A 214 -14.65 1.90 16.30
N GLU A 215 -13.94 2.40 15.29
CA GLU A 215 -13.44 1.62 14.16
C GLU A 215 -11.93 1.85 14.00
N ARG A 216 -11.22 0.85 13.48
CA ARG A 216 -9.80 0.95 13.14
C ARG A 216 -9.58 0.85 11.64
N THR A 217 -8.59 1.58 11.14
CA THR A 217 -8.16 1.54 9.74
C THR A 217 -6.64 1.54 9.61
N LEU A 218 -6.12 0.81 8.62
CA LEU A 218 -4.72 0.97 8.21
C LEU A 218 -4.58 2.26 7.40
N ALA A 219 -3.59 3.06 7.77
CA ALA A 219 -3.09 4.18 6.99
C ALA A 219 -1.61 3.96 6.66
N LEU A 220 -1.22 4.15 5.39
CA LEU A 220 0.19 4.18 5.00
C LEU A 220 0.57 5.55 4.47
N ILE A 221 1.71 6.06 4.93
CA ILE A 221 2.44 7.15 4.28
C ILE A 221 3.49 6.51 3.37
N LYS A 222 3.32 6.70 2.06
CA LYS A 222 4.15 6.11 1.01
C LYS A 222 5.51 6.83 0.89
N PRO A 223 6.49 6.24 0.19
CA PRO A 223 7.86 6.78 0.17
C PRO A 223 7.97 8.23 -0.30
N ASN A 224 7.10 8.66 -1.22
CA ASN A 224 7.13 10.04 -1.74
C ASN A 224 6.68 11.10 -0.72
N ALA A 225 5.94 10.73 0.33
CA ALA A 225 5.44 11.64 1.36
C ALA A 225 6.12 11.44 2.72
N PHE A 226 7.03 10.46 2.83
CA PHE A 226 7.67 10.08 4.08
C PHE A 226 8.50 11.22 4.72
N ALA A 227 9.09 12.09 3.90
CA ALA A 227 9.85 13.23 4.38
C ALA A 227 9.00 14.23 5.19
N ASP A 228 7.71 14.36 4.86
CA ASP A 228 6.76 15.27 5.54
C ASP A 228 5.89 14.58 6.59
N ARG A 229 6.22 13.34 6.99
CA ARG A 229 5.38 12.52 7.89
C ARG A 229 4.98 13.22 9.20
N GLU A 230 5.85 14.03 9.80
CA GLU A 230 5.53 14.75 11.05
C GLU A 230 4.41 15.78 10.85
N LYS A 231 4.41 16.48 9.71
CA LYS A 231 3.33 17.41 9.34
C LYS A 231 2.04 16.64 9.08
N ILE A 232 2.14 15.49 8.42
CA ILE A 232 0.99 14.61 8.14
C ILE A 232 0.38 14.09 9.44
N LEU A 233 1.20 13.64 10.40
CA LEU A 233 0.75 13.19 11.73
C LEU A 233 0.02 14.31 12.48
N SER A 234 0.51 15.55 12.39
CA SER A 234 -0.16 16.72 12.95
C SER A 234 -1.56 16.93 12.35
N VAL A 235 -1.72 16.70 11.04
CA VAL A 235 -3.04 16.75 10.38
C VAL A 235 -3.94 15.60 10.82
N ILE A 236 -3.41 14.38 10.92
CA ILE A 236 -4.15 13.21 11.43
C ILE A 236 -4.72 13.48 12.84
N GLN A 237 -3.89 14.04 13.73
CA GLN A 237 -4.31 14.44 15.08
C GLN A 237 -5.36 15.56 15.06
N ALA A 238 -5.20 16.57 14.19
CA ALA A 238 -6.18 17.66 14.05
C ALA A 238 -7.56 17.14 13.64
N TYR A 239 -7.60 16.09 12.81
CA TYR A 239 -8.83 15.38 12.41
C TYR A 239 -9.33 14.35 13.44
N LYS A 240 -8.79 14.38 14.66
CA LYS A 240 -9.21 13.55 15.80
C LYS A 240 -9.09 12.05 15.57
N PHE A 241 -8.11 11.62 14.78
CA PHE A 241 -7.69 10.21 14.76
C PHE A 241 -6.76 9.94 15.94
N GLU A 242 -7.02 8.85 16.64
CA GLU A 242 -6.08 8.28 17.61
C GLU A 242 -5.11 7.36 16.86
N VAL A 243 -3.81 7.49 17.12
CA VAL A 243 -2.79 6.58 16.56
C VAL A 243 -2.55 5.48 17.58
N ILE A 244 -3.03 4.27 17.29
CA ILE A 244 -2.92 3.11 18.19
C ILE A 244 -1.52 2.52 18.15
N ILE A 245 -1.00 2.34 16.94
CA ILE A 245 0.35 1.86 16.70
C ILE A 245 0.86 2.47 15.40
N GLN A 246 2.16 2.73 15.35
CA GLN A 246 2.85 3.19 14.17
C GLN A 246 4.22 2.54 14.06
N ASP A 247 4.67 2.28 12.83
CA ASP A 247 6.02 1.77 12.58
C ASP A 247 6.59 2.33 11.27
N VAL A 248 7.91 2.49 11.24
CA VAL A 248 8.67 2.90 10.07
C VAL A 248 9.40 1.68 9.54
N LEU A 249 9.07 1.28 8.32
CA LEU A 249 9.62 0.07 7.73
C LEU A 249 9.91 0.26 6.24
N ARG A 250 10.71 -0.65 5.67
CA ARG A 250 10.96 -0.71 4.24
C ARG A 250 10.47 -2.05 3.71
N LEU A 251 9.50 -2.01 2.81
CA LEU A 251 8.97 -3.22 2.20
C LEU A 251 9.95 -3.77 1.16
N SER A 252 10.15 -5.09 1.16
CA SER A 252 10.69 -5.76 -0.01
C SER A 252 9.65 -5.77 -1.13
N LYS A 253 10.08 -5.91 -2.38
CA LYS A 253 9.16 -6.04 -3.52
C LYS A 253 8.21 -7.23 -3.38
N SER A 254 8.67 -8.34 -2.80
CA SER A 254 7.83 -9.51 -2.52
C SER A 254 6.75 -9.21 -1.50
N ARG A 255 7.08 -8.52 -0.40
CA ARG A 255 6.13 -8.17 0.66
C ARG A 255 5.14 -7.09 0.21
N ALA A 256 5.59 -6.13 -0.60
CA ALA A 256 4.69 -5.19 -1.28
C ALA A 256 3.73 -5.90 -2.25
N ALA A 257 4.21 -6.91 -3.00
CA ALA A 257 3.37 -7.69 -3.91
C ALA A 257 2.36 -8.58 -3.18
N GLU A 258 2.72 -9.11 -2.01
CA GLU A 258 1.82 -9.84 -1.12
C GLU A 258 0.71 -8.92 -0.58
N PHE A 259 1.09 -7.73 -0.10
CA PHE A 259 0.13 -6.74 0.39
C PHE A 259 -0.87 -6.32 -0.69
N TYR A 260 -0.41 -6.07 -1.92
CA TYR A 260 -1.26 -5.68 -3.05
C TYR A 260 -1.78 -6.86 -3.89
N ALA A 261 -1.76 -8.10 -3.37
CA ALA A 261 -2.07 -9.30 -4.15
C ALA A 261 -3.46 -9.26 -4.83
N GLU A 262 -4.43 -8.55 -4.26
CA GLU A 262 -5.76 -8.32 -4.84
C GLU A 262 -5.75 -7.51 -6.16
N HIS A 263 -4.65 -6.80 -6.46
CA HIS A 263 -4.46 -6.12 -7.75
C HIS A 263 -3.71 -6.97 -8.78
N LYS A 264 -3.24 -8.16 -8.38
CA LYS A 264 -2.54 -9.12 -9.25
C LYS A 264 -3.50 -9.83 -10.21
N VAL A 265 -4.78 -9.97 -9.83
CA VAL A 265 -5.82 -10.66 -10.62
C VAL A 265 -7.05 -9.77 -10.72
N SER A 266 -7.49 -9.46 -11.94
CA SER A 266 -8.81 -8.86 -12.16
C SER A 266 -9.87 -9.87 -11.72
N HIS A 267 -10.61 -9.62 -10.64
CA HIS A 267 -11.64 -10.54 -10.16
C HIS A 267 -12.72 -10.76 -11.25
N PRO A 268 -13.07 -12.02 -11.57
CA PRO A 268 -14.05 -12.39 -12.59
C PRO A 268 -15.51 -12.35 -12.09
N LEU A 269 -15.84 -11.55 -11.07
CA LEU A 269 -17.16 -11.60 -10.43
C LEU A 269 -18.21 -10.63 -11.00
N VAL A 270 -17.90 -9.82 -12.01
CA VAL A 270 -18.87 -8.90 -12.64
C VAL A 270 -19.15 -9.22 -14.11
N ILE A 271 -18.44 -10.20 -14.70
CA ILE A 271 -18.58 -10.56 -16.13
C ILE A 271 -19.12 -11.98 -16.28
N PHE A 272 -20.20 -12.33 -15.57
CA PHE A 272 -20.88 -13.62 -15.79
C PHE A 272 -22.34 -13.49 -16.25
N VAL A 273 -22.86 -12.27 -16.42
CA VAL A 273 -24.29 -12.09 -16.75
C VAL A 273 -24.56 -11.61 -18.19
N ILE A 274 -23.59 -11.06 -18.94
CA ILE A 274 -23.92 -10.44 -20.26
C ILE A 274 -22.90 -10.66 -21.40
N ARG A 275 -22.02 -11.68 -21.39
CA ARG A 275 -21.23 -11.98 -22.62
C ARG A 275 -21.01 -13.47 -22.89
N PRO A 276 -21.20 -13.95 -24.14
CA PRO A 276 -20.83 -15.30 -24.53
C PRO A 276 -19.30 -15.51 -24.54
N LEU A 277 -18.98 -16.79 -24.49
CA LEU A 277 -17.69 -17.46 -24.31
C LEU A 277 -16.63 -17.16 -25.40
N GLU A 278 -16.05 -15.96 -25.41
CA GLU A 278 -14.77 -15.67 -26.09
C GLU A 278 -13.97 -14.65 -25.25
N SER A 279 -13.06 -15.10 -24.38
CA SER A 279 -12.13 -14.21 -23.68
C SER A 279 -10.86 -14.97 -23.31
N GLY A 280 -9.71 -14.46 -23.77
CA GLY A 280 -8.38 -14.99 -23.51
C GLY A 280 -7.90 -14.88 -22.04
N PRO A 281 -6.59 -15.07 -21.77
CA PRO A 281 -6.06 -15.25 -20.43
C PRO A 281 -6.26 -14.02 -19.53
N LEU A 282 -6.54 -14.27 -18.24
CA LEU A 282 -6.72 -13.26 -17.19
C LEU A 282 -5.43 -12.44 -16.98
N GLN A 283 -5.31 -11.31 -17.67
CA GLN A 283 -4.21 -10.35 -17.48
C GLN A 283 -4.36 -9.62 -16.12
N GLY A 284 -3.29 -9.63 -15.32
CA GLY A 284 -3.19 -8.80 -14.11
C GLY A 284 -3.20 -7.30 -14.45
N LYS A 285 -3.52 -6.43 -13.48
CA LYS A 285 -3.65 -5.00 -13.77
C LYS A 285 -2.28 -4.40 -14.17
N PRO A 286 -2.18 -3.63 -15.28
CA PRO A 286 -0.91 -3.18 -15.84
C PRO A 286 -0.08 -2.28 -14.91
N PHE A 287 -0.69 -1.68 -13.88
CA PHE A 287 0.00 -0.83 -12.90
C PHE A 287 0.62 -1.59 -11.71
N PHE A 288 0.36 -2.90 -11.55
CA PHE A 288 0.77 -3.67 -10.38
C PHE A 288 2.30 -3.72 -10.19
N GLY A 289 3.03 -3.97 -11.27
CA GLY A 289 4.50 -4.00 -11.24
C GLY A 289 5.10 -2.68 -10.74
N GLY A 290 4.68 -1.56 -11.35
CA GLY A 290 5.13 -0.22 -10.95
C GLY A 290 4.74 0.17 -9.52
N LEU A 291 3.56 -0.26 -9.05
CA LEU A 291 3.12 -0.04 -7.67
C LEU A 291 4.03 -0.75 -6.65
N THR A 292 4.36 -2.03 -6.89
CA THR A 292 5.22 -2.80 -5.98
C THR A 292 6.67 -2.31 -5.97
N GLU A 293 7.19 -1.88 -7.13
CA GLU A 293 8.51 -1.24 -7.26
C GLU A 293 8.53 0.06 -6.45
N PHE A 294 7.53 0.91 -6.65
CA PHE A 294 7.43 2.18 -5.93
C PHE A 294 7.34 1.98 -4.42
N MET A 295 6.52 1.05 -3.94
CA MET A 295 6.36 0.80 -2.50
C MET A 295 7.59 0.17 -1.83
N SER A 296 8.51 -0.40 -2.60
CA SER A 296 9.79 -0.94 -2.11
C SER A 296 10.99 0.00 -2.31
N SER A 297 10.79 1.13 -3.00
CA SER A 297 11.84 2.09 -3.32
C SER A 297 12.42 2.84 -2.11
N GLY A 298 11.69 2.92 -1.00
CA GLY A 298 12.10 3.70 0.17
C GLY A 298 11.31 3.37 1.44
N PRO A 299 11.58 4.08 2.55
CA PRO A 299 10.85 3.89 3.80
C PRO A 299 9.39 4.30 3.67
N ILE A 300 8.52 3.58 4.37
CA ILE A 300 7.10 3.93 4.57
C ILE A 300 6.83 4.06 6.06
N MET A 301 5.73 4.74 6.39
CA MET A 301 5.17 4.72 7.74
C MET A 301 3.81 4.03 7.70
N ALA A 302 3.67 2.94 8.46
CA ALA A 302 2.40 2.25 8.65
C ALA A 302 1.77 2.70 9.98
N LEU A 303 0.47 2.95 9.97
CA LEU A 303 -0.30 3.49 11.09
C LEU A 303 -1.60 2.69 11.23
N VAL A 304 -1.97 2.34 12.45
CA VAL A 304 -3.35 1.93 12.77
C VAL A 304 -4.04 3.11 13.43
N LEU A 305 -5.01 3.68 12.71
CA LEU A 305 -5.78 4.81 13.17
C LEU A 305 -7.11 4.33 13.76
N GLN A 306 -7.52 4.91 14.89
CA GLN A 306 -8.78 4.59 15.56
C GLN A 306 -9.65 5.84 15.70
N LYS A 307 -10.93 5.68 15.33
CA LYS A 307 -11.97 6.71 15.42
C LYS A 307 -13.34 6.10 15.08
N PRO A 308 -14.47 6.69 15.50
CA PRO A 308 -15.75 6.39 14.85
C PRO A 308 -15.69 6.55 13.33
N SER A 309 -16.12 5.51 12.62
CA SER A 309 -16.04 5.39 11.15
C SER A 309 -14.66 5.72 10.56
N ALA A 310 -13.58 5.30 11.23
CA ALA A 310 -12.21 5.59 10.86
C ALA A 310 -11.90 5.31 9.38
N ILE A 311 -12.43 4.23 8.81
CA ILE A 311 -12.17 3.86 7.41
C ILE A 311 -12.70 4.94 6.47
N LYS A 312 -13.97 5.31 6.64
CA LYS A 312 -14.62 6.32 5.81
C LYS A 312 -13.99 7.70 6.04
N SER A 313 -13.75 8.08 7.30
CA SER A 313 -13.10 9.34 7.66
C SER A 313 -11.70 9.46 7.06
N TRP A 314 -10.89 8.38 7.09
CA TRP A 314 -9.55 8.39 6.53
C TRP A 314 -9.59 8.52 5.02
N ARG A 315 -10.49 7.79 4.35
CA ARG A 315 -10.69 7.87 2.90
C ARG A 315 -11.13 9.26 2.44
N THR A 316 -12.04 9.90 3.17
CA THR A 316 -12.46 11.28 2.90
C THR A 316 -11.28 12.25 3.08
N LEU A 317 -10.50 12.11 4.15
CA LEU A 317 -9.34 12.97 4.42
C LEU A 317 -8.25 12.86 3.34
N ILE A 318 -7.90 11.64 2.92
CA ILE A 318 -6.89 11.46 1.86
C ILE A 318 -7.41 11.87 0.48
N GLY A 319 -8.71 11.78 0.24
CA GLY A 319 -9.36 12.21 -1.00
C GLY A 319 -9.17 11.26 -2.20
N PRO A 320 -9.52 11.70 -3.42
CA PRO A 320 -9.53 10.88 -4.63
C PRO A 320 -8.18 10.21 -4.91
N THR A 321 -8.19 8.96 -5.38
CA THR A 321 -6.97 8.14 -5.60
C THR A 321 -5.96 8.78 -6.55
N ASN A 322 -6.44 9.51 -7.56
CA ASN A 322 -5.59 10.23 -8.49
C ASN A 322 -5.35 11.66 -7.97
N SER A 323 -4.08 12.00 -7.72
CA SER A 323 -3.66 13.28 -7.13
C SER A 323 -3.99 14.50 -7.99
N ILE A 324 -4.08 14.35 -9.32
CA ILE A 324 -4.51 15.43 -10.23
C ILE A 324 -5.99 15.73 -10.01
N LYS A 325 -6.83 14.69 -10.05
CA LYS A 325 -8.26 14.82 -9.74
C LYS A 325 -8.51 15.29 -8.31
N ALA A 326 -7.65 14.89 -7.37
CA ALA A 326 -7.73 15.37 -6.00
C ALA A 326 -7.51 16.89 -5.93
N ARG A 327 -6.54 17.45 -6.67
CA ARG A 327 -6.33 18.91 -6.73
C ARG A 327 -7.51 19.66 -7.31
N GLU A 328 -8.18 19.10 -8.31
CA GLU A 328 -9.36 19.70 -8.93
C GLU A 328 -10.60 19.62 -8.03
N LEU A 329 -10.92 18.41 -7.54
CA LEU A 329 -12.19 18.15 -6.85
C LEU A 329 -12.14 18.46 -5.36
N LYS A 330 -10.99 18.22 -4.72
CA LYS A 330 -10.79 18.29 -3.26
C LYS A 330 -9.39 18.84 -2.93
N PRO A 331 -9.09 20.12 -3.25
CA PRO A 331 -7.75 20.71 -3.12
C PRO A 331 -7.18 20.66 -1.70
N GLN A 332 -8.03 20.53 -0.68
CA GLN A 332 -7.63 20.41 0.72
C GLN A 332 -7.33 18.96 1.15
N SER A 333 -7.56 17.95 0.31
CA SER A 333 -7.27 16.56 0.64
C SER A 333 -5.76 16.29 0.76
N LEU A 334 -5.37 15.22 1.46
CA LEU A 334 -3.94 14.91 1.61
C LEU A 334 -3.30 14.52 0.27
N ARG A 335 -4.02 13.80 -0.61
CA ARG A 335 -3.52 13.46 -1.95
C ARG A 335 -3.35 14.68 -2.86
N ALA A 336 -4.16 15.72 -2.69
CA ALA A 336 -3.96 16.97 -3.42
C ALA A 336 -2.68 17.71 -3.00
N ARG A 337 -2.34 17.62 -1.71
CA ARG A 337 -1.20 18.33 -1.09
C ARG A 337 0.14 17.62 -1.27
N TRP A 338 0.18 16.29 -1.12
CA TRP A 338 1.42 15.50 -1.15
C TRP A 338 1.50 14.47 -2.29
N GLY A 339 0.40 14.24 -3.01
CA GLY A 339 0.36 13.29 -4.11
C GLY A 339 0.88 13.90 -5.42
N ILE A 340 1.53 13.07 -6.24
CA ILE A 340 2.11 13.47 -7.53
C ILE A 340 1.19 13.04 -8.68
N ASP A 341 0.87 11.75 -8.74
CA ASP A 341 0.09 11.13 -9.82
C ASP A 341 -0.86 10.04 -9.27
N GLY A 342 -1.30 9.10 -10.12
CA GLY A 342 -2.19 7.99 -9.73
C GLY A 342 -1.52 6.89 -8.89
N THR A 343 -0.22 6.65 -9.06
CA THR A 343 0.54 5.60 -8.35
C THR A 343 1.28 6.19 -7.15
N LYS A 344 1.95 7.32 -7.34
CA LYS A 344 2.66 8.11 -6.31
C LYS A 344 1.71 9.09 -5.64
N ASN A 345 0.61 8.57 -5.13
CA ASN A 345 -0.46 9.36 -4.49
C ASN A 345 -0.25 9.58 -2.99
N ALA A 346 0.96 9.41 -2.45
CA ALA A 346 1.33 9.65 -1.05
C ALA A 346 0.68 8.74 0.01
N PHE A 347 -0.54 8.23 -0.17
CA PHE A 347 -1.31 7.58 0.89
C PHE A 347 -2.03 6.29 0.44
N HIS A 348 -2.03 5.30 1.32
CA HIS A 348 -2.93 4.14 1.27
C HIS A 348 -3.91 4.21 2.44
N GLY A 349 -5.12 3.70 2.21
CA GLY A 349 -6.14 3.54 3.25
C GLY A 349 -7.03 2.37 2.91
N SER A 350 -7.39 1.58 3.91
CA SER A 350 -8.29 0.44 3.73
C SER A 350 -9.63 0.88 3.15
N ASP A 351 -10.27 0.00 2.40
CA ASP A 351 -11.52 0.32 1.68
C ASP A 351 -12.79 -0.18 2.39
N SER A 352 -12.64 -1.12 3.31
CA SER A 352 -13.70 -1.85 3.99
C SER A 352 -13.19 -2.40 5.33
N PHE A 353 -14.11 -2.77 6.23
CA PHE A 353 -13.74 -3.40 7.50
C PHE A 353 -12.90 -4.67 7.31
N ALA A 354 -13.28 -5.52 6.35
CA ALA A 354 -12.57 -6.75 6.04
C ALA A 354 -11.14 -6.51 5.52
N SER A 355 -10.94 -5.52 4.64
CA SER A 355 -9.59 -5.15 4.21
C SER A 355 -8.80 -4.54 5.37
N SER A 356 -9.40 -3.66 6.17
CA SER A 356 -8.77 -3.06 7.35
C SER A 356 -8.20 -4.11 8.32
N CYS A 357 -8.97 -5.17 8.64
CA CYS A 357 -8.51 -6.24 9.51
C CYS A 357 -7.30 -6.98 8.91
N ARG A 358 -7.42 -7.49 7.66
CA ARG A 358 -6.31 -8.19 6.99
C ARG A 358 -5.06 -7.32 6.89
N GLU A 359 -5.23 -6.07 6.48
CA GLU A 359 -4.14 -5.13 6.26
C GLU A 359 -3.45 -4.76 7.58
N THR A 360 -4.23 -4.59 8.65
CA THR A 360 -3.69 -4.36 10.00
C THR A 360 -2.92 -5.58 10.50
N ASP A 361 -3.46 -6.80 10.34
CA ASP A 361 -2.79 -8.04 10.74
C ASP A 361 -1.49 -8.29 9.95
N PHE A 362 -1.45 -7.87 8.69
CA PHE A 362 -0.27 -7.99 7.84
C PHE A 362 0.93 -7.17 8.35
N PHE A 363 0.67 -5.97 8.86
CA PHE A 363 1.71 -5.07 9.39
C PHE A 363 1.93 -5.25 10.90
N PHE A 364 0.87 -5.54 11.66
CA PHE A 364 0.86 -5.56 13.12
C PHE A 364 0.17 -6.81 13.69
N PRO A 365 0.68 -8.03 13.41
CA PRO A 365 0.04 -9.28 13.83
C PRO A 365 -0.12 -9.42 15.35
N SER A 366 0.73 -8.73 16.12
CA SER A 366 0.66 -8.72 17.59
C SER A 366 -0.45 -7.85 18.16
N LEU A 367 -1.06 -6.94 17.37
CA LEU A 367 -2.08 -6.01 17.84
C LEU A 367 -3.40 -6.70 18.16
N ASN A 368 -3.77 -7.71 17.35
CA ASN A 368 -5.01 -8.46 17.46
C ASN A 368 -4.80 -9.86 18.09
N ALA A 369 -3.60 -10.15 18.60
CA ALA A 369 -3.36 -11.39 19.32
C ALA A 369 -4.27 -11.46 20.55
N PRO A 370 -5.07 -12.53 20.73
CA PRO A 370 -5.98 -12.64 21.86
C PRO A 370 -5.20 -12.54 23.17
N ARG A 371 -5.67 -11.69 24.08
CA ARG A 371 -5.14 -11.65 25.45
C ARG A 371 -5.56 -12.94 26.15
N LEU A 372 -4.59 -13.72 26.61
CA LEU A 372 -4.79 -15.00 27.31
C LEU A 372 -5.34 -14.80 28.73
N ASN A 373 -6.44 -14.06 28.89
CA ASN A 373 -6.95 -13.66 30.20
C ASN A 373 -8.20 -14.46 30.63
N ASP A 374 -8.89 -15.14 29.70
CA ASP A 374 -9.99 -16.03 30.03
C ASP A 374 -9.88 -17.36 29.24
N PRO A 375 -9.52 -18.46 29.93
CA PRO A 375 -9.42 -19.80 29.32
C PRO A 375 -10.73 -20.30 28.70
N GLU A 376 -11.90 -19.91 29.24
CA GLU A 376 -13.20 -20.37 28.74
C GLU A 376 -13.62 -19.63 27.47
N GLU A 377 -13.33 -18.33 27.39
CA GLU A 377 -13.59 -17.52 26.20
C GLU A 377 -12.65 -17.90 25.04
N TYR A 378 -11.37 -18.16 25.34
CA TYR A 378 -10.41 -18.70 24.37
C TYR A 378 -10.84 -20.08 23.86
N ALA A 379 -11.33 -20.97 24.73
CA ALA A 379 -11.80 -22.29 24.33
C ALA A 379 -13.03 -22.18 23.41
N LYS A 380 -14.01 -21.32 23.73
CA LYS A 380 -15.20 -21.10 22.87
C LYS A 380 -14.85 -20.48 21.51
N ALA A 381 -13.94 -19.50 21.48
CA ALA A 381 -13.51 -18.85 20.25
C ALA A 381 -12.63 -19.75 19.38
N SER A 382 -11.75 -20.54 20.00
CA SER A 382 -10.85 -21.46 19.30
C SER A 382 -11.58 -22.71 18.80
N LEU A 383 -12.58 -23.23 19.52
CA LEU A 383 -13.35 -24.42 19.08
C LEU A 383 -14.06 -24.24 17.73
N ASN A 384 -14.38 -22.99 17.35
CA ASN A 384 -14.99 -22.69 16.06
C ASN A 384 -13.98 -22.34 14.95
N SER A 385 -12.71 -22.09 15.28
CA SER A 385 -11.65 -21.68 14.34
C SER A 385 -10.43 -22.61 14.32
N LEU A 386 -10.44 -23.68 15.11
CA LEU A 386 -9.35 -24.65 15.18
C LEU A 386 -9.20 -25.32 13.81
N ASP A 387 -8.18 -24.88 13.08
CA ASP A 387 -7.74 -25.48 11.83
C ASP A 387 -7.60 -27.00 12.03
N VAL A 388 -8.11 -27.77 11.06
CA VAL A 388 -8.10 -29.24 11.05
C VAL A 388 -6.68 -29.79 11.33
N SER A 389 -5.64 -29.02 10.98
CA SER A 389 -4.23 -29.31 11.24
C SER A 389 -3.87 -29.33 12.73
N LEU A 390 -4.41 -28.47 13.59
CA LEU A 390 -4.01 -28.39 15.01
C LEU A 390 -4.67 -29.50 15.83
N ASN A 391 -5.95 -29.79 15.56
CA ASN A 391 -6.68 -30.87 16.23
C ASN A 391 -6.04 -32.24 15.97
N ASP A 392 -5.69 -32.52 14.72
CA ASP A 392 -5.09 -33.80 14.33
C ASP A 392 -3.73 -34.02 15.02
N VAL A 393 -2.89 -32.98 15.11
CA VAL A 393 -1.56 -33.06 15.72
C VAL A 393 -1.66 -33.17 17.25
N LEU A 394 -2.52 -32.39 17.90
CA LEU A 394 -2.74 -32.49 19.35
C LEU A 394 -3.31 -33.84 19.75
N GLN A 395 -4.28 -34.37 19.00
CA GLN A 395 -4.86 -35.69 19.26
C GLN A 395 -3.81 -36.80 19.13
N LYS A 396 -2.96 -36.75 18.09
CA LYS A 396 -1.85 -37.69 17.91
C LYS A 396 -0.82 -37.57 19.04
N GLY A 397 -0.46 -36.36 19.43
CA GLY A 397 0.48 -36.09 20.51
C GLY A 397 -0.01 -36.60 21.87
N LEU A 398 -1.27 -36.30 22.22
CA LEU A 398 -1.90 -36.78 23.46
C LEU A 398 -2.03 -38.30 23.48
N THR A 399 -2.37 -38.92 22.34
CA THR A 399 -2.42 -40.38 22.22
C THR A 399 -1.05 -41.02 22.46
N LYS A 400 0.02 -40.40 21.95
CA LYS A 400 1.40 -40.88 22.16
C LYS A 400 1.87 -40.62 23.60
N LEU A 401 1.50 -39.50 24.21
CA LEU A 401 1.76 -39.18 25.61
C LEU A 401 1.13 -40.22 26.55
N CYS A 402 -0.14 -40.56 26.34
CA CYS A 402 -0.85 -41.58 27.14
C CYS A 402 -0.20 -42.98 27.04
N ARG A 403 0.52 -43.27 25.95
CA ARG A 403 1.29 -44.51 25.79
C ARG A 403 2.66 -44.43 26.46
N ALA A 404 3.33 -43.28 26.41
CA ALA A 404 4.63 -43.06 27.04
C ALA A 404 4.55 -42.94 28.57
N LYS A 405 3.41 -42.48 29.11
CA LYS A 405 3.11 -42.31 30.54
C LYS A 405 4.20 -41.60 31.38
N PRO A 406 4.80 -40.49 30.91
CA PRO A 406 5.62 -39.65 31.79
C PRO A 406 4.77 -39.08 32.94
N VAL A 407 5.41 -38.77 34.08
CA VAL A 407 4.71 -38.43 35.33
C VAL A 407 4.93 -36.96 35.67
N GLY A 408 3.87 -36.28 36.13
CA GLY A 408 3.97 -34.88 36.58
C GLY A 408 4.32 -33.91 35.45
N LEU A 409 5.26 -32.99 35.70
CA LEU A 409 5.64 -31.95 34.75
C LEU A 409 6.33 -32.50 33.49
N ASP A 410 6.97 -33.66 33.58
CA ASP A 410 7.63 -34.33 32.45
C ASP A 410 6.64 -34.67 31.33
N ALA A 411 5.35 -34.87 31.66
CA ALA A 411 4.31 -35.09 30.67
C ALA A 411 4.05 -33.86 29.80
N ILE A 412 4.13 -32.67 30.39
CA ILE A 412 3.94 -31.40 29.69
C ILE A 412 5.15 -31.13 28.80
N GLU A 413 6.36 -31.31 29.33
CA GLU A 413 7.60 -31.12 28.59
C GLU A 413 7.71 -32.09 27.41
N TRP A 414 7.35 -33.37 27.63
CA TRP A 414 7.31 -34.40 26.60
C TRP A 414 6.33 -34.04 25.48
N LEU A 415 5.10 -33.65 25.83
CA LEU A 415 4.10 -33.27 24.84
C LEU A 415 4.52 -32.02 24.07
N GLY A 416 5.10 -31.03 24.76
CA GLY A 416 5.63 -29.82 24.14
C GLY A 416 6.71 -30.11 23.10
N ARG A 417 7.70 -30.94 23.44
CA ARG A 417 8.74 -31.38 22.48
C ARG A 417 8.11 -32.12 21.29
N TRP A 418 7.23 -33.07 21.57
CA TRP A 418 6.58 -33.86 20.52
C TRP A 418 5.79 -32.98 19.53
N LEU A 419 5.06 -31.98 20.04
CA LEU A 419 4.30 -31.05 19.20
C LEU A 419 5.20 -30.15 18.34
N ILE A 420 6.36 -29.73 18.86
CA ILE A 420 7.34 -28.95 18.10
C ILE A 420 7.93 -29.77 16.95
N GLU A 421 8.29 -31.02 17.24
CA GLU A 421 8.88 -31.96 16.26
C GLU A 421 7.88 -32.42 15.19
N ASN A 422 6.58 -32.51 15.55
CA ASN A 422 5.53 -33.01 14.67
C ASN A 422 4.58 -31.89 14.21
N ASN A 423 5.05 -30.65 14.20
CA ASN A 423 4.27 -29.50 13.76
C ASN A 423 4.17 -29.49 12.21
N PRO A 424 2.97 -29.63 11.61
CA PRO A 424 2.81 -29.62 10.15
C PRO A 424 3.18 -28.28 9.50
N ALA A 425 3.14 -27.19 10.27
CA ALA A 425 3.61 -25.87 9.83
C ALA A 425 5.15 -25.73 9.90
N ARG A 426 5.84 -26.73 10.48
CA ARG A 426 7.31 -26.88 10.54
C ARG A 426 7.73 -28.36 10.36
N PRO A 427 7.64 -28.94 9.14
CA PRO A 427 7.97 -30.35 8.94
C PRO A 427 9.46 -30.66 9.12
N SER A 428 9.78 -31.78 9.78
CA SER A 428 11.11 -32.40 9.85
C SER A 428 11.25 -33.55 8.83
N VAL A 429 12.46 -33.82 8.33
CA VAL A 429 12.72 -34.80 7.25
C VAL A 429 13.53 -36.00 7.77
N GLU A 430 13.00 -37.21 7.56
CA GLU A 430 13.78 -38.47 7.54
C GLU A 430 13.74 -39.06 6.11
N GLN A 431 14.86 -39.66 5.66
CA GLN A 431 15.05 -40.17 4.29
C GLN A 431 15.00 -41.71 4.21
N PRO A 432 14.38 -42.28 3.15
CA PRO A 432 14.69 -43.62 2.67
C PRO A 432 15.32 -43.63 1.26
N ALA A 433 16.10 -44.69 0.99
CA ALA A 433 17.11 -44.78 -0.06
C ALA A 433 16.56 -44.88 -1.52
N PRO A 434 17.30 -44.38 -2.54
CA PRO A 434 16.80 -44.32 -3.92
C PRO A 434 17.45 -45.34 -4.89
N ALA A 435 16.62 -45.94 -5.76
CA ALA A 435 17.01 -46.74 -6.92
C ALA A 435 17.13 -45.89 -8.21
N GLU A 436 17.94 -46.36 -9.16
CA GLU A 436 18.36 -45.70 -10.42
C GLU A 436 17.45 -45.98 -11.62
N ILE A 437 17.12 -44.94 -12.41
CA ILE A 437 16.64 -45.07 -13.80
C ILE A 437 17.23 -43.94 -14.67
N THR A 438 17.69 -44.31 -15.87
CA THR A 438 18.39 -43.52 -16.90
C THR A 438 17.45 -42.85 -17.92
N ALA A 439 17.89 -41.70 -18.45
CA ALA A 439 17.16 -40.77 -19.32
C ALA A 439 16.87 -41.27 -20.76
N THR A 440 15.76 -40.79 -21.33
CA THR A 440 15.44 -40.88 -22.77
C THR A 440 15.00 -39.51 -23.33
N GLU A 441 15.33 -39.31 -24.61
CA GLU A 441 15.31 -38.09 -25.43
C GLU A 441 13.92 -37.42 -25.62
N ILE A 442 13.91 -36.09 -25.74
CA ILE A 442 12.72 -35.29 -26.07
C ILE A 442 12.76 -34.92 -27.56
N VAL A 443 11.70 -35.29 -28.29
CA VAL A 443 11.41 -34.88 -29.68
C VAL A 443 10.48 -33.66 -29.67
N VAL A 444 10.72 -32.70 -30.56
CA VAL A 444 9.90 -31.49 -30.75
C VAL A 444 9.27 -31.54 -32.15
N GLU A 445 7.95 -31.39 -32.22
CA GLU A 445 7.22 -31.10 -33.47
C GLU A 445 6.94 -29.59 -33.55
N GLU A 446 7.20 -29.00 -34.71
CA GLU A 446 6.92 -27.60 -35.07
C GLU A 446 5.53 -27.49 -35.70
N ASP A 447 4.76 -26.45 -35.35
CA ASP A 447 3.80 -25.82 -36.26
C ASP A 447 3.35 -24.43 -35.75
N GLY A 448 3.52 -23.40 -36.61
CA GLY A 448 2.50 -22.35 -36.82
C GLY A 448 2.63 -20.96 -36.14
N GLU A 449 3.49 -20.10 -36.70
CA GLU A 449 3.47 -18.61 -36.86
C GLU A 449 2.81 -17.61 -35.86
N GLU A 450 3.70 -16.74 -35.34
CA GLU A 450 3.68 -15.25 -35.18
C GLU A 450 2.61 -14.53 -34.33
N ASP A 451 2.97 -14.22 -33.06
CA ASP A 451 2.97 -12.86 -32.47
C ASP A 451 3.65 -12.89 -31.07
N ASP A 452 4.97 -12.65 -31.01
CA ASP A 452 5.78 -12.85 -29.80
C ASP A 452 5.72 -11.66 -28.81
N VAL A 453 4.80 -11.74 -27.83
CA VAL A 453 4.95 -11.10 -26.52
C VAL A 453 5.51 -12.12 -25.53
N ARG A 454 6.77 -11.92 -25.09
CA ARG A 454 7.47 -12.81 -24.15
C ARG A 454 6.70 -13.01 -22.86
N THR A 455 6.06 -14.17 -22.73
CA THR A 455 5.59 -14.66 -21.44
C THR A 455 6.77 -15.38 -20.77
N LEU A 456 7.46 -14.69 -19.86
CA LEU A 456 8.47 -15.33 -19.00
C LEU A 456 7.75 -16.41 -18.18
N ALA A 457 8.17 -17.67 -18.39
CA ALA A 457 7.60 -18.84 -17.75
C ALA A 457 7.57 -18.72 -16.21
N ALA A 458 6.59 -19.41 -15.63
CA ALA A 458 6.27 -19.39 -14.21
C ALA A 458 7.49 -19.56 -13.29
N ARG A 459 7.53 -18.78 -12.20
CA ARG A 459 8.51 -18.92 -11.12
C ARG A 459 8.53 -20.36 -10.59
N VAL A 460 9.65 -21.05 -10.78
CA VAL A 460 9.93 -22.32 -10.13
C VAL A 460 10.24 -22.04 -8.65
N LYS A 461 9.25 -22.13 -7.75
CA LYS A 461 9.49 -22.14 -6.30
C LYS A 461 10.12 -23.50 -5.93
N CYS A 462 11.44 -23.60 -5.98
CA CYS A 462 12.17 -24.83 -5.65
C CYS A 462 12.82 -24.77 -4.26
N SER A 463 12.00 -24.75 -3.20
CA SER A 463 12.47 -25.03 -1.83
C SER A 463 12.85 -26.51 -1.60
N LYS A 464 13.07 -27.29 -2.68
CA LYS A 464 13.31 -28.74 -2.68
C LYS A 464 14.55 -29.15 -3.49
N VAL A 465 15.30 -28.21 -4.06
CA VAL A 465 16.44 -28.49 -4.95
C VAL A 465 17.71 -27.96 -4.30
N ARG A 466 18.67 -28.85 -4.08
CA ARG A 466 19.97 -28.48 -3.50
C ARG A 466 20.86 -27.93 -4.61
N ILE A 467 21.34 -26.70 -4.49
CA ILE A 467 22.18 -26.08 -5.52
C ILE A 467 23.60 -25.94 -5.01
N ILE A 468 24.58 -26.37 -5.82
CA ILE A 468 25.99 -26.06 -5.63
C ILE A 468 26.38 -25.09 -6.74
N ALA A 469 26.69 -23.85 -6.37
CA ALA A 469 27.11 -22.83 -7.33
C ALA A 469 28.64 -22.68 -7.31
N VAL A 470 29.24 -22.58 -8.49
CA VAL A 470 30.70 -22.53 -8.66
C VAL A 470 31.08 -21.30 -9.46
N LEU A 471 32.02 -20.52 -8.93
CA LEU A 471 32.53 -19.31 -9.58
C LEU A 471 34.05 -19.23 -9.47
N GLY A 472 34.70 -18.77 -10.54
CA GLY A 472 36.13 -18.59 -10.61
C GLY A 472 36.53 -17.74 -11.82
N PRO A 473 37.75 -17.17 -11.83
CA PRO A 473 38.25 -16.42 -12.98
C PRO A 473 38.43 -17.34 -14.20
N GLU A 474 38.44 -16.77 -15.40
CA GLU A 474 38.81 -17.52 -16.61
C GLU A 474 40.24 -18.09 -16.44
N GLY A 475 40.50 -19.32 -16.92
CA GLY A 475 41.75 -20.05 -16.65
C GLY A 475 41.81 -20.80 -15.30
N SER A 476 40.77 -20.73 -14.46
CA SER A 476 40.65 -21.51 -13.22
C SER A 476 40.13 -22.93 -13.40
N ARG A 477 39.81 -23.34 -14.63
CA ARG A 477 39.31 -24.68 -15.00
C ARG A 477 38.01 -25.10 -14.28
N VAL A 478 37.17 -24.13 -13.91
CA VAL A 478 35.84 -24.38 -13.32
C VAL A 478 35.02 -25.38 -14.16
N GLU A 479 34.98 -25.20 -15.48
CA GLU A 479 34.19 -26.07 -16.37
C GLU A 479 34.72 -27.52 -16.39
N GLU A 480 36.03 -27.72 -16.51
CA GLU A 480 36.63 -29.06 -16.52
C GLU A 480 36.45 -29.75 -15.16
N THR A 481 36.65 -29.02 -14.06
CA THR A 481 36.51 -29.56 -12.70
C THR A 481 35.07 -29.94 -12.39
N THR A 482 34.11 -29.07 -12.72
CA THR A 482 32.68 -29.35 -12.50
C THR A 482 32.17 -30.50 -13.37
N LYS A 483 32.70 -30.65 -14.59
CA LYS A 483 32.40 -31.78 -15.48
C LYS A 483 32.89 -33.11 -14.92
N GLN A 484 34.11 -33.14 -14.35
CA GLN A 484 34.63 -34.34 -13.70
C GLN A 484 33.87 -34.68 -12.42
N LEU A 485 33.53 -33.66 -11.62
CA LEU A 485 32.73 -33.81 -10.40
C LEU A 485 31.35 -34.41 -10.68
N ALA A 486 30.65 -33.88 -11.68
CA ALA A 486 29.34 -34.37 -12.13
C ALA A 486 29.40 -35.84 -12.55
N ARG A 487 30.42 -36.23 -13.34
CA ARG A 487 30.62 -37.62 -13.78
C ARG A 487 30.94 -38.57 -12.63
N LYS A 488 31.79 -38.16 -11.68
CA LYS A 488 32.23 -39.00 -10.56
C LYS A 488 31.10 -39.25 -9.54
N HIS A 489 30.24 -38.27 -9.30
CA HIS A 489 29.16 -38.34 -8.29
C HIS A 489 27.76 -38.54 -8.87
N GLY A 490 27.61 -38.61 -10.20
CA GLY A 490 26.30 -38.76 -10.84
C GLY A 490 25.37 -37.57 -10.55
N VAL A 491 25.92 -36.36 -10.49
CA VAL A 491 25.23 -35.11 -10.16
C VAL A 491 24.95 -34.34 -11.45
N GLU A 492 23.77 -33.71 -11.55
CA GLU A 492 23.42 -32.90 -12.72
C GLU A 492 24.29 -31.65 -12.79
N ARG A 493 24.87 -31.35 -13.96
CA ARG A 493 25.65 -30.14 -14.21
C ARG A 493 24.95 -29.26 -15.23
N ILE A 494 24.62 -28.04 -14.80
CA ILE A 494 24.21 -26.96 -15.70
C ILE A 494 25.41 -26.03 -15.89
N SER A 495 25.98 -26.05 -17.10
CA SER A 495 27.03 -25.09 -17.48
C SER A 495 26.41 -23.84 -18.05
N ILE A 496 26.60 -22.71 -17.36
CA ILE A 496 26.10 -21.42 -17.84
C ILE A 496 26.72 -21.06 -19.19
N PRO A 497 28.05 -21.17 -19.41
CA PRO A 497 28.64 -20.92 -20.73
C PRO A 497 28.03 -21.79 -21.83
N GLU A 498 27.87 -23.11 -21.61
CA GLU A 498 27.27 -24.03 -22.59
C GLU A 498 25.79 -23.69 -22.85
N MET A 499 25.01 -23.42 -21.79
CA MET A 499 23.60 -23.03 -21.85
C MET A 499 23.41 -21.74 -22.64
N LEU A 500 24.22 -20.71 -22.37
CA LEU A 500 24.13 -19.43 -23.07
C LEU A 500 24.55 -19.56 -24.53
N GLN A 501 25.59 -20.33 -24.84
CA GLN A 501 26.01 -20.57 -26.22
C GLN A 501 24.98 -21.38 -27.00
N GLY A 502 24.35 -22.37 -26.37
CA GLY A 502 23.22 -23.12 -26.93
C GLY A 502 22.06 -22.20 -27.23
N ALA A 503 21.57 -21.46 -26.23
CA ALA A 503 20.45 -20.52 -26.38
C ALA A 503 20.73 -19.42 -27.42
N ALA A 504 21.97 -18.92 -27.53
CA ALA A 504 22.34 -17.94 -28.55
C ALA A 504 22.26 -18.50 -29.99
N LYS A 505 22.29 -19.82 -30.16
CA LYS A 505 22.20 -20.49 -31.47
C LYS A 505 20.81 -21.05 -31.77
N THR A 506 20.11 -21.55 -30.76
CA THR A 506 18.89 -22.36 -30.94
C THR A 506 17.61 -21.72 -30.41
N ALA A 507 17.70 -20.65 -29.59
CA ALA A 507 16.51 -19.98 -29.09
C ALA A 507 15.91 -19.00 -30.10
N ALA A 508 14.63 -18.66 -29.91
CA ALA A 508 13.94 -17.63 -30.69
C ALA A 508 14.77 -16.34 -30.77
N LYS A 509 14.71 -15.63 -31.91
CA LYS A 509 15.52 -14.42 -32.22
C LYS A 509 15.55 -13.41 -31.07
N GLN A 510 14.40 -13.27 -30.42
CA GLN A 510 14.19 -12.42 -29.27
C GLN A 510 15.14 -12.71 -28.08
N VAL A 511 15.45 -13.97 -27.81
CA VAL A 511 16.38 -14.39 -26.76
C VAL A 511 17.81 -14.49 -27.29
N SER A 512 17.98 -14.98 -28.52
CA SER A 512 19.30 -15.23 -29.11
C SER A 512 20.05 -13.96 -29.51
N GLU A 513 19.39 -12.91 -30.04
CA GLU A 513 20.05 -11.66 -30.46
C GLU A 513 20.69 -10.87 -29.30
N PRO A 514 19.97 -10.52 -28.21
CA PRO A 514 20.58 -9.80 -27.08
C PRO A 514 21.66 -10.62 -26.39
N LEU A 515 21.53 -11.95 -26.40
CA LEU A 515 22.49 -12.85 -25.81
C LEU A 515 23.76 -12.96 -26.65
N ALA A 516 23.63 -13.10 -27.97
CA ALA A 516 24.77 -13.12 -28.90
C ALA A 516 25.55 -11.79 -28.85
N GLU A 517 24.85 -10.66 -28.77
CA GLU A 517 25.47 -9.34 -28.59
C GLU A 517 26.24 -9.26 -27.27
N ALA A 518 25.64 -9.67 -26.15
CA ALA A 518 26.29 -9.66 -24.85
C ALA A 518 27.55 -10.56 -24.82
N LEU A 519 27.46 -11.76 -25.40
CA LEU A 519 28.57 -12.72 -25.48
C LEU A 519 29.73 -12.20 -26.36
N ALA A 520 29.41 -11.63 -27.53
CA ALA A 520 30.40 -11.01 -28.42
C ALA A 520 31.07 -9.78 -27.77
N ALA A 521 30.30 -9.02 -26.98
CA ALA A 521 30.79 -7.88 -26.22
C ALA A 521 31.58 -8.28 -24.95
N GLY A 522 31.62 -9.55 -24.58
CA GLY A 522 32.23 -10.01 -23.32
C GLY A 522 31.48 -9.56 -22.07
N ARG A 523 30.22 -9.12 -22.19
CA ARG A 523 29.35 -8.69 -21.09
C ARG A 523 28.67 -9.90 -20.44
N SER A 524 28.22 -9.76 -19.19
CA SER A 524 27.32 -10.75 -18.59
C SER A 524 25.99 -10.76 -19.34
N ALA A 525 25.35 -11.93 -19.42
CA ALA A 525 23.98 -11.99 -19.95
C ALA A 525 23.02 -11.16 -19.07
N PRO A 526 22.01 -10.49 -19.66
CA PRO A 526 20.99 -9.77 -18.89
C PRO A 526 20.34 -10.65 -17.83
N THR A 527 20.17 -10.13 -16.61
CA THR A 527 19.73 -10.89 -15.43
C THR A 527 18.39 -11.60 -15.63
N ASP A 528 17.42 -10.94 -16.27
CA ASP A 528 16.10 -11.54 -16.53
C ASP A 528 16.16 -12.72 -17.52
N LEU A 529 17.02 -12.62 -18.54
CA LEU A 529 17.23 -13.68 -19.53
C LEU A 529 18.01 -14.85 -18.93
N MET A 530 19.03 -14.56 -18.12
CA MET A 530 19.75 -15.58 -17.36
C MET A 530 18.80 -16.36 -16.44
N GLN A 531 17.96 -15.65 -15.68
CA GLN A 531 17.00 -16.28 -14.77
C GLN A 531 15.96 -17.12 -15.52
N TYR A 532 15.50 -16.65 -16.69
CA TYR A 532 14.59 -17.40 -17.55
C TYR A 532 15.19 -18.72 -18.03
N LEU A 533 16.40 -18.66 -18.63
CA LEU A 533 17.08 -19.86 -19.13
C LEU A 533 17.39 -20.85 -18.01
N LEU A 534 17.80 -20.35 -16.85
CA LEU A 534 18.13 -21.17 -15.70
C LEU A 534 16.87 -21.84 -15.10
N ASN A 535 15.74 -21.13 -15.02
CA ASN A 535 14.47 -21.72 -14.59
C ASN A 535 14.02 -22.85 -15.53
N ASN A 536 14.18 -22.66 -16.84
CA ASN A 536 13.83 -23.69 -17.82
C ASN A 536 14.76 -24.91 -17.72
N ALA A 537 16.07 -24.69 -17.58
CA ALA A 537 17.03 -25.78 -17.44
C ALA A 537 16.82 -26.60 -16.16
N ILE A 538 16.57 -25.93 -15.03
CA ILE A 538 16.25 -26.60 -13.76
C ILE A 538 14.88 -27.28 -13.84
N GLY A 539 13.88 -26.64 -14.44
CA GLY A 539 12.56 -27.23 -14.66
C GLY A 539 12.64 -28.52 -15.46
N ALA A 540 13.33 -28.49 -16.61
CA ALA A 540 13.53 -29.65 -17.46
C ALA A 540 14.23 -30.80 -16.72
N TYR A 541 15.22 -30.50 -15.87
CA TYR A 541 15.83 -31.51 -15.00
C TYR A 541 14.84 -32.08 -13.99
N LEU A 542 14.03 -31.25 -13.33
CA LEU A 542 13.05 -31.72 -12.35
C LEU A 542 11.95 -32.59 -12.96
N ASP A 543 11.58 -32.32 -14.21
CA ASP A 543 10.62 -33.12 -14.96
C ASP A 543 11.14 -34.55 -15.25
N THR A 544 12.47 -34.79 -15.16
CA THR A 544 13.05 -36.14 -15.24
C THR A 544 12.85 -36.98 -13.97
N ASN A 545 12.20 -36.42 -12.93
CA ASN A 545 12.08 -37.02 -11.59
C ASN A 545 13.44 -37.43 -10.98
N PRO A 546 14.35 -36.47 -10.79
CA PRO A 546 15.69 -36.76 -10.27
C PRO A 546 15.63 -37.30 -8.83
N ARG A 547 16.69 -38.01 -8.42
CA ARG A 547 16.76 -38.56 -7.06
C ARG A 547 16.60 -37.44 -6.04
N LYS A 548 15.83 -37.72 -4.99
CA LYS A 548 15.54 -36.79 -3.91
C LYS A 548 16.86 -36.31 -3.29
N GLU A 549 17.06 -34.99 -3.24
CA GLU A 549 18.26 -34.31 -2.70
C GLU A 549 19.55 -34.38 -3.54
N SER A 550 19.52 -34.97 -4.74
CA SER A 550 20.65 -34.83 -5.69
C SER A 550 20.88 -33.35 -5.98
N PRO A 551 22.09 -32.83 -5.73
CA PRO A 551 22.35 -31.43 -6.00
C PRO A 551 22.35 -31.15 -7.50
N ILE A 552 22.13 -29.89 -7.88
CA ILE A 552 22.44 -29.39 -9.21
C ILE A 552 23.69 -28.53 -9.10
N LEU A 553 24.68 -28.86 -9.91
CA LEU A 553 25.94 -28.14 -10.00
C LEU A 553 25.83 -27.05 -11.07
N LEU A 554 25.78 -25.79 -10.64
CA LEU A 554 25.80 -24.62 -11.52
C LEU A 554 27.23 -24.15 -11.70
N SER A 555 27.75 -24.26 -12.92
CA SER A 555 29.13 -23.83 -13.24
C SER A 555 29.18 -22.42 -13.83
N SER A 556 30.18 -21.65 -13.39
CA SER A 556 30.42 -20.25 -13.76
C SER A 556 29.25 -19.31 -13.44
N PHE A 557 28.67 -19.46 -12.24
CA PHE A 557 27.49 -18.72 -11.77
C PHE A 557 27.51 -18.47 -10.25
N PRO A 558 26.94 -17.36 -9.75
CA PRO A 558 26.48 -16.16 -10.47
C PRO A 558 27.63 -15.31 -11.01
N GLN A 559 27.42 -14.59 -12.12
CA GLN A 559 28.48 -13.77 -12.73
C GLN A 559 28.56 -12.34 -12.17
N ASN A 560 27.47 -11.85 -11.59
CA ASN A 560 27.37 -10.54 -10.95
C ASN A 560 26.37 -10.57 -9.78
N LEU A 561 26.32 -9.51 -8.98
CA LEU A 561 25.51 -9.46 -7.76
C LEU A 561 24.00 -9.48 -8.04
N ASP A 562 23.55 -8.86 -9.13
CA ASP A 562 22.13 -8.86 -9.51
C ASP A 562 21.65 -10.27 -9.88
N GLN A 563 22.48 -11.05 -10.57
CA GLN A 563 22.22 -12.47 -10.81
C GLN A 563 22.17 -13.27 -9.50
N ALA A 564 23.11 -13.03 -8.57
CA ALA A 564 23.13 -13.72 -7.27
C ALA A 564 21.85 -13.44 -6.46
N LEU A 565 21.45 -12.17 -6.36
CA LEU A 565 20.26 -11.75 -5.61
C LEU A 565 18.96 -12.23 -6.27
N THR A 566 18.88 -12.18 -7.60
CA THR A 566 17.72 -12.67 -8.38
C THR A 566 17.59 -14.18 -8.26
N PHE A 567 18.71 -14.91 -8.34
CA PHE A 567 18.76 -16.36 -8.14
C PHE A 567 18.25 -16.77 -6.76
N SER A 568 18.76 -16.12 -5.69
CA SER A 568 18.32 -16.36 -4.32
C SER A 568 16.83 -16.06 -4.13
N ALA A 569 16.29 -15.06 -4.82
CA ALA A 569 14.88 -14.69 -4.74
C ALA A 569 13.94 -15.61 -5.55
N CYS A 570 14.44 -16.21 -6.65
CA CYS A 570 13.64 -17.04 -7.56
C CYS A 570 13.75 -18.54 -7.26
N ILE A 571 14.97 -19.06 -7.10
CA ILE A 571 15.26 -20.49 -6.94
C ILE A 571 15.60 -20.82 -5.49
N GLY A 572 16.36 -19.95 -4.82
CA GLY A 572 16.83 -20.13 -3.45
C GLY A 572 18.33 -19.92 -3.34
N GLU A 573 18.84 -19.80 -2.12
CA GLU A 573 20.27 -19.66 -1.87
C GLU A 573 21.03 -20.95 -2.25
N PRO A 574 22.23 -20.87 -2.86
CA PRO A 574 23.05 -22.05 -3.04
C PRO A 574 23.37 -22.66 -1.67
N ALA A 575 23.26 -23.99 -1.58
CA ALA A 575 23.60 -24.74 -0.39
C ALA A 575 25.10 -24.63 -0.10
N VAL A 576 25.92 -24.67 -1.15
CA VAL A 576 27.36 -24.43 -1.09
C VAL A 576 27.77 -23.55 -2.27
N PHE A 577 28.63 -22.56 -1.99
CA PHE A 577 29.25 -21.71 -3.01
C PHE A 577 30.74 -22.02 -3.10
N LEU A 578 31.21 -22.53 -4.24
CA LEU A 578 32.61 -22.86 -4.48
C LEU A 578 33.31 -21.69 -5.19
N SER A 579 34.36 -21.18 -4.58
CA SER A 579 35.16 -20.06 -5.09
C SER A 579 36.57 -20.55 -5.46
N PHE A 580 36.95 -20.45 -6.73
CA PHE A 580 38.33 -20.70 -7.16
C PHE A 580 39.16 -19.42 -6.98
N GLU A 581 40.16 -19.48 -6.10
CA GLU A 581 41.02 -18.35 -5.73
C GLU A 581 42.50 -18.73 -5.88
N GLY A 582 43.34 -17.78 -6.26
CA GLY A 582 44.76 -18.00 -6.56
C GLY A 582 45.39 -16.71 -7.10
N GLU A 583 46.66 -16.78 -7.48
CA GLU A 583 47.39 -15.62 -7.98
C GLU A 583 46.85 -15.15 -9.34
N ALA A 584 46.61 -13.84 -9.47
CA ALA A 584 45.95 -13.27 -10.65
C ALA A 584 46.72 -13.55 -11.94
N GLU A 585 48.05 -13.39 -11.90
CA GLU A 585 48.94 -13.60 -13.06
C GLU A 585 48.84 -15.03 -13.63
N GLU A 586 48.64 -16.01 -12.76
CA GLU A 586 48.54 -17.42 -13.15
C GLU A 586 47.22 -17.71 -13.88
N PHE A 587 46.10 -17.08 -13.47
CA PHE A 587 44.82 -17.22 -14.16
C PHE A 587 44.83 -16.50 -15.50
N GLU A 588 45.43 -15.31 -15.56
CA GLU A 588 45.57 -14.57 -16.81
C GLU A 588 46.41 -15.33 -17.84
N SER A 589 47.55 -15.92 -17.43
CA SER A 589 48.40 -16.71 -18.33
C SER A 589 47.66 -17.94 -18.87
N ALA A 590 46.95 -18.67 -18.01
CA ALA A 590 46.17 -19.84 -18.40
C ALA A 590 45.00 -19.49 -19.33
N ALA A 591 44.25 -18.42 -19.02
CA ALA A 591 43.15 -17.93 -19.85
C ALA A 591 43.62 -17.54 -21.26
N ARG A 592 44.80 -16.90 -21.37
CA ARG A 592 45.40 -16.55 -22.68
C ARG A 592 45.84 -17.77 -23.47
N GLU A 593 46.41 -18.79 -22.82
CA GLU A 593 46.75 -20.05 -23.49
C GLU A 593 45.51 -20.80 -24.00
N GLU A 594 44.47 -20.90 -23.17
CA GLU A 594 43.20 -21.56 -23.53
C GLU A 594 42.51 -20.82 -24.70
N ALA A 595 42.50 -19.48 -24.65
CA ALA A 595 41.95 -18.66 -25.71
C ALA A 595 42.69 -18.82 -27.04
N LYS A 596 44.03 -18.92 -27.02
CA LYS A 596 44.84 -19.20 -28.21
C LYS A 596 44.49 -20.55 -28.84
N LYS A 597 44.28 -21.59 -28.02
CA LYS A 597 43.85 -22.93 -28.48
C LYS A 597 42.42 -22.91 -29.05
N ALA A 598 41.53 -22.11 -28.48
CA ALA A 598 40.12 -21.99 -28.89
C ALA A 598 39.86 -20.94 -29.99
N GLY A 599 40.89 -20.23 -30.47
CA GLY A 599 40.73 -19.16 -31.48
C GLY A 599 39.95 -17.93 -30.99
N THR A 600 39.91 -17.67 -29.68
CA THR A 600 39.17 -16.54 -29.10
C THR A 600 40.00 -15.25 -29.18
N PRO A 601 39.43 -14.10 -29.59
CA PRO A 601 40.16 -12.83 -29.65
C PRO A 601 40.72 -12.39 -28.29
N GLU A 602 41.98 -11.96 -28.25
CA GLU A 602 42.68 -11.57 -27.02
C GLU A 602 41.96 -10.44 -26.25
N GLY A 603 41.43 -9.44 -26.97
CA GLY A 603 40.64 -8.36 -26.36
C GLY A 603 39.31 -8.82 -25.74
N THR A 604 38.79 -10.00 -26.08
CA THR A 604 37.61 -10.58 -25.42
C THR A 604 37.99 -11.23 -24.09
N VAL A 605 39.15 -11.90 -24.03
CA VAL A 605 39.68 -12.50 -22.80
C VAL A 605 40.00 -11.42 -21.77
N GLU A 606 40.64 -10.33 -22.19
CA GLU A 606 40.96 -9.21 -21.30
C GLU A 606 39.70 -8.57 -20.68
N ARG A 607 38.64 -8.40 -21.48
CA ARG A 607 37.35 -7.89 -21.01
C ARG A 607 36.69 -8.83 -20.00
N ARG A 608 36.77 -10.15 -20.20
CA ARG A 608 36.21 -11.15 -19.28
C ARG A 608 36.96 -11.22 -17.95
N LEU A 609 38.29 -11.17 -17.97
CA LEU A 609 39.13 -11.10 -16.77
C LEU A 609 38.84 -9.83 -15.97
N ARG A 610 38.74 -8.69 -16.66
CA ARG A 610 38.36 -7.40 -16.04
C ARG A 610 36.97 -7.48 -15.41
N ARG A 611 35.98 -8.01 -16.15
CA ARG A 611 34.62 -8.20 -15.65
C ARG A 611 34.59 -9.10 -14.41
N PHE A 612 35.36 -10.19 -14.38
CA PHE A 612 35.42 -11.05 -13.20
C PHE A 612 35.91 -10.26 -11.96
N LYS A 613 36.92 -9.40 -12.13
CA LYS A 613 37.42 -8.55 -11.06
C LYS A 613 36.38 -7.52 -10.59
N GLU A 614 35.64 -6.92 -11.52
CA GLU A 614 34.67 -5.86 -11.24
C GLU A 614 33.32 -6.39 -10.71
N GLU A 615 32.84 -7.51 -11.25
CA GLU A 615 31.49 -8.04 -11.01
C GLU A 615 31.47 -9.40 -10.29
N GLY A 616 32.44 -10.27 -10.57
CA GLY A 616 32.54 -11.61 -9.98
C GLY A 616 33.09 -11.61 -8.55
N MET A 617 34.13 -10.81 -8.27
CA MET A 617 34.71 -10.67 -6.92
C MET A 617 33.68 -10.16 -5.89
N PRO A 618 32.80 -9.18 -6.20
CA PRO A 618 31.68 -8.82 -5.33
C PRO A 618 30.72 -9.98 -5.01
N VAL A 619 30.50 -10.93 -5.93
CA VAL A 619 29.67 -12.12 -5.66
C VAL A 619 30.34 -13.03 -4.62
N ILE A 620 31.64 -13.28 -4.77
CA ILE A 620 32.42 -14.05 -3.79
C ILE A 620 32.37 -13.35 -2.42
N ALA A 621 32.59 -12.02 -2.38
CA ALA A 621 32.52 -11.24 -1.16
C ALA A 621 31.11 -11.26 -0.53
N HIS A 622 30.05 -11.27 -1.35
CA HIS A 622 28.67 -11.40 -0.88
C HIS A 622 28.45 -12.74 -0.17
N TYR A 623 28.80 -13.87 -0.80
CA TYR A 623 28.60 -15.18 -0.18
C TYR A 623 29.55 -15.44 1.00
N LYS A 624 30.76 -14.87 1.02
CA LYS A 624 31.70 -14.96 2.16
C LYS A 624 31.11 -14.37 3.44
N LYS A 625 30.29 -13.30 3.35
CA LYS A 625 29.61 -12.69 4.51
C LYS A 625 28.66 -13.65 5.24
N PHE A 626 28.16 -14.66 4.54
CA PHE A 626 27.21 -15.63 5.09
C PHE A 626 27.85 -16.97 5.46
N SER A 627 29.20 -17.07 5.45
CA SER A 627 29.96 -18.30 5.72
C SER A 627 29.62 -19.49 4.80
N LYS A 628 29.10 -19.23 3.59
CA LYS A 628 28.67 -20.27 2.63
C LYS A 628 29.73 -20.60 1.55
N VAL A 629 30.95 -20.07 1.68
CA VAL A 629 31.98 -20.16 0.64
C VAL A 629 33.04 -21.18 1.00
N CYS A 630 33.22 -22.19 0.14
CA CYS A 630 34.39 -23.06 0.16
C CYS A 630 35.41 -22.54 -0.86
N THR A 631 36.60 -22.19 -0.40
CA THR A 631 37.65 -21.62 -1.25
C THR A 631 38.58 -22.72 -1.74
N ILE A 632 38.77 -22.81 -3.05
CA ILE A 632 39.65 -23.78 -3.73
C ILE A 632 40.88 -23.03 -4.20
N ARG A 633 42.05 -23.40 -3.69
CA ARG A 633 43.34 -22.74 -3.98
C ARG A 633 44.27 -23.52 -4.90
N ASP A 634 44.00 -24.80 -5.15
CA ASP A 634 44.90 -25.68 -5.90
C ASP A 634 44.29 -26.09 -7.25
N ARG A 635 45.11 -26.07 -8.31
CA ARG A 635 44.79 -26.51 -9.68
C ARG A 635 45.03 -28.00 -9.91
N GLY A 636 45.66 -28.69 -8.96
CA GLY A 636 46.14 -30.07 -9.13
C GLY A 636 45.33 -31.15 -8.41
N ASP A 637 44.72 -30.84 -7.27
CA ASP A 637 44.07 -31.85 -6.44
C ASP A 637 42.54 -31.80 -6.53
N ILE A 638 42.03 -32.37 -7.63
CA ILE A 638 40.60 -32.62 -7.82
C ILE A 638 40.05 -33.45 -6.65
N GLU A 639 40.85 -34.36 -6.07
CA GLU A 639 40.49 -35.16 -4.90
C GLU A 639 40.34 -34.32 -3.62
N GLY A 640 41.22 -33.36 -3.37
CA GLY A 640 41.09 -32.41 -2.26
C GLY A 640 39.91 -31.45 -2.39
N VAL A 641 39.56 -31.03 -3.61
CA VAL A 641 38.31 -30.28 -3.89
C VAL A 641 37.09 -31.16 -3.63
N LEU A 642 37.16 -32.43 -4.03
CA LEU A 642 36.14 -33.44 -3.78
C LEU A 642 35.94 -33.74 -2.30
N GLU A 643 37.00 -33.90 -1.52
CA GLU A 643 36.93 -34.08 -0.07
C GLU A 643 36.34 -32.84 0.63
N ALA A 644 36.73 -31.64 0.21
CA ALA A 644 36.18 -30.39 0.75
C ALA A 644 34.70 -30.20 0.41
N VAL A 645 34.29 -30.55 -0.82
CA VAL A 645 32.90 -30.50 -1.29
C VAL A 645 32.07 -31.58 -0.59
N VAL A 646 32.56 -32.82 -0.45
CA VAL A 646 31.84 -33.90 0.26
C VAL A 646 31.72 -33.58 1.75
N ALA A 647 32.77 -33.03 2.38
CA ALA A 647 32.76 -32.67 3.80
C ALA A 647 31.86 -31.46 4.12
N HIS A 648 31.72 -30.49 3.22
CA HIS A 648 30.87 -29.29 3.43
C HIS A 648 29.48 -29.41 2.82
N ALA A 649 29.32 -30.23 1.79
CA ALA A 649 28.11 -30.38 1.01
C ALA A 649 27.44 -31.74 1.22
N GLU A 650 27.76 -32.50 2.28
CA GLU A 650 27.16 -33.81 2.63
C GLU A 650 26.70 -34.58 1.40
N LEU A 651 27.63 -34.82 0.47
CA LEU A 651 27.38 -35.24 -0.91
C LEU A 651 27.53 -36.76 -1.05
#